data_AF-A0A078KUY5-F1
#
_entry.id   AF-A0A078KUY5-F1
#
_cell.length_a   1.000
_cell.length_b   1.000
_cell.length_c   1.000
_cell.angle_alpha   90.00
_cell.angle_beta   90.00
_cell.angle_gamma   90.00
#
_symmetry.space_group_name_H-M   'P 1'
#
loop_
_entity.id
_entity.type
_entity.pdbx_description
1 polymer ?
#
loop_
_entity_poly.entity_id
_entity_poly.type
_entity_poly.pdbx_seq_one_letter_code
_entity_poly.pdbx_strand_id
1 'polypeptide(L)'
;MFSKISRKETVNPAQGLLEIKSTDKIISATVGVEAEVSRLTPGKQIALFDAPPELKNNKYVCKGEPERLLEKGHPVLSRPYHVKNEKGQLVDTGYVHVALYEVDNEGMNSDLPESGKGIKIIKEGYIKKDHVKLINGFKLTKKENLFVKKPSINDIQQGSEFGDCFLLAALNGIMSREGGPELIMSMIKQEGDTAYVRLFDPKTNQPLICKVGMSEFHKRDSGNSTVHHHQPWVHMIEKAYAGLGYGSNSKETYPSFRAIYGKGGSIEQALKVLTGQAATTQLIERRIVTPWNDDNMVTTVRMQCLRTDGNNDKFFENLKNTLVELDVNPMVLEMVEKVFNKDPANLNLWFDFLAKIKTVNQSRLEEIKNHPAGQELFKNLTEKQIVEKLKEITTPPIGQQFDTNFIRTINEYLKFKEIRDNPSGQQFDAASYTRTINELLRFNESHFDGNPAIKSILKNYTDLILPKSNLATKAVVAASTGTGIYSTYQNQLFDKIKGSLERNCPVTCGMGNTENHNAFYEIDEAQGLHAQHAYTIIGCREETNQLGKNSKIITLANPWGEGGAKYLEQYGSLILTSSSNGQFSIDLNDLTRFASDVQIGQPIDRNLKNQVVFAPEKARAGKEFMQNLRKEDPEINMENRATFS
;
A
#
# COMPACT_ATOMS: atom_id res chain seq x y z
N MET A 1 46.73 14.43 13.58
CA MET A 1 46.97 13.26 14.45
C MET A 1 45.75 13.06 15.38
N PHE A 2 44.59 12.70 14.80
CA PHE A 2 43.39 12.31 15.56
C PHE A 2 42.90 10.97 15.02
N SER A 3 43.49 9.89 15.51
CA SER A 3 42.95 8.55 15.31
C SER A 3 41.72 8.40 16.19
N LYS A 4 40.52 8.62 15.63
CA LYS A 4 39.28 8.15 16.24
C LYS A 4 39.32 6.63 16.23
N ILE A 5 39.80 6.05 17.34
CA ILE A 5 39.63 4.64 17.66
C ILE A 5 38.12 4.45 17.88
N SER A 6 37.41 3.99 16.85
CA SER A 6 36.06 3.49 17.03
C SER A 6 36.16 2.21 17.87
N ARG A 7 35.78 2.31 19.14
CA ARG A 7 35.54 1.11 19.95
C ARG A 7 34.42 0.35 19.25
N LYS A 8 34.74 -0.79 18.64
CA LYS A 8 33.75 -1.78 18.21
C LYS A 8 32.96 -2.15 19.46
N GLU A 9 31.74 -1.65 19.61
CA GLU A 9 30.80 -2.16 20.59
C GLU A 9 30.52 -3.62 20.23
N THR A 10 31.20 -4.54 20.92
CA THR A 10 30.81 -5.94 20.94
C THR A 10 29.49 -6.03 21.69
N VAL A 11 28.43 -6.32 20.95
CA VAL A 11 27.09 -6.58 21.49
C VAL A 11 27.18 -7.76 22.46
N ASN A 12 26.77 -7.57 23.72
CA ASN A 12 26.68 -8.65 24.69
C ASN A 12 25.47 -9.53 24.36
N PRO A 13 25.65 -10.79 23.90
CA PRO A 13 24.54 -11.67 23.52
C PRO A 13 23.60 -11.99 24.69
N ALA A 14 24.05 -11.81 25.94
CA ALA A 14 23.24 -12.04 27.13
C ALA A 14 22.19 -10.93 27.38
N GLN A 15 22.21 -9.83 26.62
CA GLN A 15 21.25 -8.74 26.75
C GLN A 15 20.41 -8.62 25.47
N GLY A 16 19.28 -9.31 25.44
CA GLY A 16 18.25 -9.10 24.42
C GLY A 16 18.13 -10.15 23.32
N LEU A 17 18.50 -11.41 23.58
CA LEU A 17 18.08 -12.52 22.72
C LEU A 17 16.73 -13.07 23.20
N LEU A 18 15.91 -13.54 22.25
CA LEU A 18 14.62 -14.20 22.54
C LEU A 18 14.82 -15.36 23.54
N GLU A 19 14.13 -15.29 24.68
CA GLU A 19 13.99 -16.39 25.62
C GLU A 19 12.81 -17.28 25.19
N ILE A 20 13.06 -18.58 25.01
CA ILE A 20 12.02 -19.56 24.64
C ILE A 20 11.60 -20.30 25.90
N LYS A 21 10.34 -20.13 26.28
CA LYS A 21 9.70 -20.80 27.43
C LYS A 21 9.11 -22.13 27.00
N SER A 22 8.95 -23.06 27.94
CA SER A 22 8.31 -24.36 27.70
C SER A 22 6.85 -24.25 27.26
N THR A 23 6.19 -23.12 27.55
CA THR A 23 4.81 -22.81 27.17
C THR A 23 4.69 -22.20 25.78
N ASP A 24 5.80 -21.84 25.13
CA ASP A 24 5.74 -21.15 23.85
C ASP A 24 5.28 -22.07 22.72
N LYS A 25 4.41 -21.54 21.87
CA LYS A 25 3.94 -22.25 20.67
C LYS A 25 5.01 -22.16 19.58
N ILE A 26 5.85 -23.19 19.50
CA ILE A 26 6.86 -23.33 18.45
C ILE A 26 6.26 -24.00 17.21
N ILE A 27 6.35 -23.34 16.06
CA ILE A 27 5.92 -23.84 14.76
C ILE A 27 7.13 -23.98 13.82
N SER A 28 7.08 -24.97 12.92
CA SER A 28 8.07 -25.09 11.85
C SER A 28 7.67 -24.17 10.70
N ALA A 29 8.40 -23.06 10.52
CA ALA A 29 8.14 -22.07 9.48
C ALA A 29 8.91 -22.45 8.20
N THR A 30 8.61 -23.63 7.65
CA THR A 30 9.27 -24.14 6.45
C THR A 30 8.70 -23.45 5.21
N VAL A 31 9.54 -22.66 4.55
CA VAL A 31 9.21 -21.95 3.31
C VAL A 31 9.36 -22.88 2.11
N GLY A 32 8.32 -22.96 1.29
CA GLY A 32 8.34 -23.68 0.03
C GLY A 32 9.22 -23.00 -1.00
N VAL A 33 9.88 -23.81 -1.81
CA VAL A 33 10.78 -23.39 -2.88
C VAL A 33 10.27 -23.86 -4.22
N GLU A 34 10.65 -23.16 -5.27
CA GLU A 34 10.32 -23.56 -6.64
C GLU A 34 11.01 -24.86 -7.00
N ALA A 35 10.24 -25.77 -7.56
CA ALA A 35 10.67 -27.09 -7.96
C ALA A 35 9.94 -27.53 -9.24
N GLU A 36 10.46 -28.59 -9.85
CA GLU A 36 9.83 -29.26 -10.98
C GLU A 36 9.61 -30.73 -10.66
N VAL A 37 8.57 -31.27 -11.26
CA VAL A 37 8.31 -32.71 -11.29
C VAL A 37 9.39 -33.37 -12.16
N SER A 38 10.25 -34.21 -11.58
CA SER A 38 11.54 -34.57 -12.21
C SER A 38 11.72 -36.04 -12.58
N ARG A 39 11.07 -36.96 -11.86
CA ARG A 39 10.99 -38.38 -12.25
C ARG A 39 9.76 -38.56 -13.14
N LEU A 40 9.66 -39.51 -14.05
CA LEU A 40 9.94 -40.93 -13.89
C LEU A 40 10.46 -41.56 -15.19
N THR A 41 10.87 -42.82 -15.05
CA THR A 41 10.84 -43.86 -16.08
C THR A 41 9.88 -43.47 -17.22
N PRO A 42 10.34 -43.42 -18.49
CA PRO A 42 9.54 -42.94 -19.62
C PRO A 42 8.11 -43.48 -19.59
N GLY A 43 7.11 -42.60 -19.62
CA GLY A 43 5.68 -42.96 -19.69
C GLY A 43 4.90 -43.04 -18.37
N LYS A 44 5.50 -42.75 -17.20
CA LYS A 44 4.76 -42.73 -15.91
C LYS A 44 4.45 -41.32 -15.44
N GLN A 45 3.16 -40.99 -15.31
CA GLN A 45 2.70 -39.77 -14.66
C GLN A 45 2.89 -39.83 -13.14
N ILE A 46 3.03 -38.67 -12.49
CA ILE A 46 3.22 -38.59 -11.03
C ILE A 46 1.89 -38.30 -10.33
N ALA A 47 1.56 -39.16 -9.38
CA ALA A 47 0.42 -39.00 -8.48
C ALA A 47 0.59 -37.80 -7.54
N LEU A 48 -0.39 -36.88 -7.58
CA LEU A 48 -0.63 -35.87 -6.55
C LEU A 48 -1.76 -36.37 -5.64
N PHE A 49 -1.48 -36.48 -4.34
CA PHE A 49 -2.45 -36.95 -3.33
C PHE A 49 -2.95 -35.77 -2.49
N ASP A 50 -4.25 -35.67 -2.21
CA ASP A 50 -4.77 -34.54 -1.40
C ASP A 50 -4.60 -34.79 0.11
N ALA A 51 -4.60 -36.06 0.50
CA ALA A 51 -4.41 -36.46 1.88
C ALA A 51 -2.91 -36.55 2.25
N PRO A 52 -2.52 -36.06 3.44
CA PRO A 52 -1.16 -36.23 3.92
C PRO A 52 -0.80 -37.71 4.08
N PRO A 53 0.49 -38.06 3.98
CA PRO A 53 0.93 -39.44 4.21
C PRO A 53 0.70 -39.86 5.67
N GLU A 54 0.27 -41.09 5.86
CA GLU A 54 0.05 -41.72 7.16
C GLU A 54 1.06 -42.85 7.40
N LEU A 55 1.41 -43.10 8.66
CA LEU A 55 2.28 -44.21 9.03
C LEU A 55 1.51 -45.55 8.98
N LYS A 56 1.92 -46.46 8.09
CA LYS A 56 1.43 -47.84 8.00
C LYS A 56 2.58 -48.82 7.88
N ASN A 57 2.58 -49.87 8.70
CA ASN A 57 3.62 -50.91 8.66
C ASN A 57 5.05 -50.30 8.67
N ASN A 58 5.28 -49.33 9.55
CA ASN A 58 6.54 -48.58 9.67
C ASN A 58 6.97 -47.79 8.41
N LYS A 59 6.03 -47.49 7.50
CA LYS A 59 6.28 -46.66 6.30
C LYS A 59 5.19 -45.62 6.14
N TYR A 60 5.58 -44.41 5.74
CA TYR A 60 4.62 -43.38 5.39
C TYR A 60 4.05 -43.64 3.99
N VAL A 61 2.73 -43.58 3.86
CA VAL A 61 2.01 -43.79 2.60
C VAL A 61 0.82 -42.83 2.51
N CYS A 62 0.65 -42.17 1.35
CA CYS A 62 -0.61 -41.49 1.03
C CYS A 62 -1.69 -42.53 0.72
N LYS A 63 -2.91 -42.33 1.21
CA LYS A 63 -4.09 -43.13 0.86
C LYS A 63 -4.89 -42.43 -0.23
N GLY A 64 -5.74 -43.20 -0.92
CA GLY A 64 -6.68 -42.71 -1.92
C GLY A 64 -6.16 -42.82 -3.35
N GLU A 65 -7.09 -42.68 -4.29
CA GLU A 65 -6.74 -42.49 -5.70
C GLU A 65 -6.08 -41.12 -5.87
N PRO A 66 -5.04 -40.99 -6.71
CA PRO A 66 -4.44 -39.70 -7.00
C PRO A 66 -5.49 -38.81 -7.67
N GLU A 67 -5.69 -37.61 -7.15
CA GLU A 67 -6.68 -36.69 -7.71
C GLU A 67 -6.17 -36.08 -9.03
N ARG A 68 -4.85 -36.01 -9.21
CA ARG A 68 -4.24 -35.55 -10.46
C ARG A 68 -2.95 -36.28 -10.76
N LEU A 69 -2.70 -36.44 -12.05
CA LEU A 69 -1.48 -36.97 -12.62
C LEU A 69 -0.67 -35.81 -13.22
N LEU A 70 0.55 -35.63 -12.75
CA LEU A 70 1.44 -34.54 -13.16
C LEU A 70 2.47 -35.03 -14.18
N GLU A 71 2.74 -34.16 -15.14
CA GLU A 71 3.75 -34.37 -16.18
C GLU A 71 5.14 -33.91 -15.71
N LYS A 72 6.19 -34.48 -16.32
CA LYS A 72 7.57 -34.06 -16.07
C LYS A 72 7.76 -32.60 -16.47
N GLY A 73 8.49 -31.85 -15.66
CA GLY A 73 8.77 -30.43 -15.87
C GLY A 73 7.64 -29.50 -15.40
N HIS A 74 6.54 -30.05 -14.86
CA HIS A 74 5.48 -29.20 -14.31
C HIS A 74 6.02 -28.40 -13.11
N PRO A 75 5.88 -27.06 -13.11
CA PRO A 75 6.37 -26.22 -12.03
C PRO A 75 5.49 -26.40 -10.81
N VAL A 76 6.13 -26.55 -9.65
CA VAL A 76 5.47 -26.67 -8.36
C VAL A 76 6.24 -25.87 -7.32
N LEU A 77 5.56 -25.41 -6.29
CA LEU A 77 6.23 -25.09 -5.04
C LEU A 77 6.33 -26.37 -4.21
N SER A 78 7.42 -26.54 -3.48
CA SER A 78 7.65 -27.72 -2.66
C SER A 78 8.24 -27.36 -1.31
N ARG A 79 7.70 -27.96 -0.25
CA ARG A 79 8.28 -27.93 1.08
C ARG A 79 8.30 -29.34 1.71
N PRO A 80 9.35 -29.68 2.48
CA PRO A 80 9.38 -30.92 3.25
C PRO A 80 8.14 -31.09 4.12
N TYR A 81 7.52 -32.28 4.06
CA TYR A 81 6.42 -32.63 4.95
C TYR A 81 6.93 -33.51 6.09
N HIS A 82 6.81 -33.00 7.30
CA HIS A 82 7.19 -33.68 8.52
C HIS A 82 5.96 -33.94 9.38
N VAL A 83 5.97 -35.05 10.12
CA VAL A 83 4.97 -35.33 11.16
C VAL A 83 5.65 -35.44 12.52
N LYS A 84 4.89 -35.21 13.59
CA LYS A 84 5.39 -35.45 14.95
C LYS A 84 5.20 -36.93 15.29
N ASN A 85 6.24 -37.58 15.82
CA ASN A 85 6.11 -38.89 16.43
C ASN A 85 5.49 -38.79 17.85
N GLU A 86 5.31 -39.93 18.52
CA GLU A 86 4.76 -40.00 19.90
C GLU A 86 5.56 -39.17 20.91
N LYS A 87 6.84 -38.93 20.64
CA LYS A 87 7.73 -38.09 21.47
C LYS A 87 7.69 -36.60 21.08
N GLY A 88 6.82 -36.23 20.14
CA GLY A 88 6.71 -34.86 19.61
C GLY A 88 7.84 -34.44 18.65
N GLN A 89 8.75 -35.37 18.28
CA GLN A 89 9.86 -35.08 17.38
C GLN A 89 9.40 -35.07 15.93
N LEU A 90 9.91 -34.14 15.12
CA LEU A 90 9.64 -34.10 13.69
C LEU A 90 10.36 -35.25 12.97
N VAL A 91 9.63 -36.01 12.17
CA VAL A 91 10.14 -37.14 11.37
C VAL A 91 9.91 -36.84 9.89
N ASP A 92 10.94 -37.07 9.05
CA ASP A 92 10.82 -36.99 7.60
C ASP A 92 9.93 -38.13 7.09
N THR A 93 8.87 -37.78 6.38
CA THR A 93 7.92 -38.76 5.83
C THR A 93 8.38 -39.36 4.51
N GLY A 94 9.42 -38.79 3.87
CA GLY A 94 9.78 -39.09 2.49
C GLY A 94 8.84 -38.46 1.46
N TYR A 95 7.89 -37.62 1.91
CA TYR A 95 6.99 -36.84 1.07
C TYR A 95 7.26 -35.34 1.22
N VAL A 96 6.83 -34.60 0.22
CA VAL A 96 6.80 -33.14 0.19
C VAL A 96 5.37 -32.69 0.02
N HIS A 97 5.03 -31.61 0.73
CA HIS A 97 3.81 -30.86 0.46
C HIS A 97 4.10 -29.95 -0.73
N VAL A 98 3.30 -30.03 -1.79
CA VAL A 98 3.48 -29.24 -3.01
C VAL A 98 2.26 -28.37 -3.29
N ALA A 99 2.49 -27.27 -3.99
CA ALA A 99 1.44 -26.46 -4.57
C ALA A 99 1.66 -26.30 -6.07
N LEU A 100 0.62 -26.60 -6.85
CA LEU A 100 0.51 -26.22 -8.25
C LEU A 100 0.15 -24.74 -8.31
N TYR A 101 0.80 -24.00 -9.20
CA TYR A 101 0.56 -22.57 -9.33
C TYR A 101 0.59 -22.11 -10.78
N GLU A 102 -0.04 -20.96 -10.99
CA GLU A 102 0.03 -20.17 -12.23
C GLU A 102 0.80 -18.90 -11.91
N VAL A 103 1.56 -18.38 -12.89
CA VAL A 103 2.10 -17.02 -12.77
C VAL A 103 0.92 -16.06 -12.78
N ASP A 104 0.90 -15.19 -11.79
CA ASP A 104 -0.12 -14.18 -11.69
C ASP A 104 0.39 -12.89 -12.33
N ASN A 105 -0.13 -12.59 -13.52
CA ASN A 105 0.22 -11.39 -14.26
C ASN A 105 -0.52 -10.16 -13.74
N GLU A 106 -1.50 -10.32 -12.85
CA GLU A 106 -2.19 -9.19 -12.20
C GLU A 106 -1.20 -8.49 -11.26
N GLY A 107 -0.85 -7.24 -11.58
CA GLY A 107 0.12 -6.45 -10.82
C GLY A 107 1.56 -6.51 -11.34
N MET A 108 1.78 -6.92 -12.60
CA MET A 108 3.03 -6.62 -13.29
C MET A 108 3.20 -5.11 -13.43
N ASN A 109 4.27 -4.58 -12.84
CA ASN A 109 4.62 -3.18 -12.90
C ASN A 109 6.09 -3.08 -13.35
N SER A 110 6.32 -2.65 -14.59
CA SER A 110 7.67 -2.57 -15.16
C SER A 110 8.65 -1.72 -14.36
N ASP A 111 8.13 -0.81 -13.52
CA ASP A 111 8.91 0.14 -12.74
C ASP A 111 9.33 -0.43 -11.36
N LEU A 112 8.77 -1.59 -11.00
CA LEU A 112 9.13 -2.36 -9.82
C LEU A 112 9.92 -3.60 -10.24
N PRO A 113 11.22 -3.69 -9.93
CA PRO A 113 12.05 -4.82 -10.33
C PRO A 113 11.59 -6.16 -9.73
N GLU A 114 10.81 -6.13 -8.66
CA GLU A 114 10.17 -7.28 -8.00
C GLU A 114 8.85 -7.75 -8.63
N SER A 115 8.22 -6.93 -9.50
CA SER A 115 6.87 -7.22 -9.97
C SER A 115 6.82 -8.42 -10.92
N GLY A 116 5.62 -8.96 -11.15
CA GLY A 116 5.42 -10.06 -12.09
C GLY A 116 5.90 -11.43 -11.61
N LYS A 117 6.27 -11.51 -10.34
CA LYS A 117 6.66 -12.75 -9.66
C LYS A 117 5.54 -13.30 -8.76
N GLY A 118 4.36 -12.68 -8.85
CA GLY A 118 3.12 -13.16 -8.25
C GLY A 118 2.76 -14.55 -8.76
N ILE A 119 2.17 -15.36 -7.88
CA ILE A 119 1.61 -16.64 -8.26
C ILE A 119 0.22 -16.81 -7.67
N LYS A 120 -0.60 -17.59 -8.36
CA LYS A 120 -1.89 -18.05 -7.87
C LYS A 120 -1.81 -19.54 -7.58
N ILE A 121 -2.08 -19.92 -6.33
CA ILE A 121 -2.15 -21.33 -5.95
C ILE A 121 -3.42 -21.93 -6.56
N ILE A 122 -3.25 -22.92 -7.44
CA ILE A 122 -4.35 -23.66 -8.06
C ILE A 122 -4.80 -24.76 -7.09
N LYS A 123 -3.82 -25.49 -6.57
CA LYS A 123 -4.06 -26.73 -5.85
C LYS A 123 -2.87 -27.13 -4.99
N GLU A 124 -3.14 -27.70 -3.84
CA GLU A 124 -2.15 -28.26 -2.92
C GLU A 124 -2.27 -29.79 -2.87
N GLY A 125 -1.19 -30.47 -2.49
CA GLY A 125 -1.20 -31.92 -2.28
C GLY A 125 0.19 -32.48 -1.97
N TYR A 126 0.32 -33.80 -1.95
CA TYR A 126 1.51 -34.50 -1.48
C TYR A 126 2.10 -35.36 -2.59
N ILE A 127 3.43 -35.32 -2.69
CA ILE A 127 4.20 -36.13 -3.66
C ILE A 127 5.41 -36.71 -2.94
N LYS A 128 5.92 -37.87 -3.39
CA LYS A 128 7.19 -38.40 -2.89
C LYS A 128 8.35 -37.43 -3.18
N LYS A 129 9.24 -37.28 -2.21
CA LYS A 129 10.38 -36.34 -2.26
C LYS A 129 11.31 -36.59 -3.45
N ASP A 130 11.52 -37.85 -3.83
CA ASP A 130 12.39 -38.24 -4.95
C ASP A 130 11.77 -37.98 -6.34
N HIS A 131 10.50 -37.58 -6.39
CA HIS A 131 9.80 -37.19 -7.61
C HIS A 131 9.90 -35.69 -7.92
N VAL A 132 10.48 -34.91 -7.01
CA VAL A 132 10.61 -33.46 -7.13
C VAL A 132 12.09 -33.07 -7.20
N LYS A 133 12.43 -32.21 -8.16
CA LYS A 133 13.76 -31.60 -8.29
C LYS A 133 13.64 -30.11 -8.02
N LEU A 134 14.37 -29.62 -7.03
CA LEU A 134 14.40 -28.21 -6.71
C LEU A 134 14.96 -27.42 -7.90
N ILE A 135 14.23 -26.38 -8.32
CA ILE A 135 14.65 -25.39 -9.32
C ILE A 135 15.44 -24.34 -8.58
N ASN A 136 14.84 -23.69 -7.59
CA ASN A 136 15.54 -22.79 -6.68
C ASN A 136 15.62 -23.42 -5.30
N GLY A 137 16.57 -22.97 -4.48
CA GLY A 137 16.85 -23.66 -3.25
C GLY A 137 17.50 -22.79 -2.20
N PHE A 138 17.26 -23.21 -0.96
CA PHE A 138 17.96 -22.65 0.17
C PHE A 138 19.35 -23.29 0.27
N LYS A 139 20.40 -22.47 0.30
CA LYS A 139 21.76 -22.93 0.63
C LYS A 139 22.09 -22.50 2.05
N LEU A 140 22.64 -23.42 2.84
CA LEU A 140 23.16 -23.08 4.16
C LEU A 140 24.20 -22.00 4.01
N THR A 141 24.03 -20.91 4.76
CA THR A 141 25.05 -19.88 4.85
C THR A 141 26.18 -20.38 5.73
N LYS A 142 27.35 -19.76 5.62
CA LYS A 142 28.40 -19.98 6.64
C LYS A 142 27.81 -19.64 8.01
N LYS A 143 28.26 -20.34 9.05
CA LYS A 143 27.83 -20.13 10.45
C LYS A 143 28.26 -18.74 10.94
N GLU A 144 27.59 -17.72 10.46
CA GLU A 144 27.77 -16.34 10.88
C GLU A 144 26.78 -16.03 11.99
N ASN A 145 27.18 -15.12 12.88
CA ASN A 145 26.27 -14.58 13.88
C ASN A 145 25.18 -13.79 13.17
N LEU A 146 23.92 -13.99 13.56
CA LEU A 146 22.78 -13.21 13.05
C LEU A 146 23.00 -11.69 13.15
N PHE A 147 23.67 -11.26 14.23
CA PHE A 147 23.97 -9.88 14.55
C PHE A 147 25.49 -9.71 14.63
N VAL A 148 26.13 -9.38 13.51
CA VAL A 148 27.55 -9.01 13.45
C VAL A 148 27.78 -7.65 14.11
N LYS A 149 26.81 -6.74 13.94
CA LYS A 149 26.72 -5.44 14.59
C LYS A 149 25.29 -5.21 15.06
N LYS A 150 25.08 -4.23 15.94
CA LYS A 150 23.74 -3.80 16.35
C LYS A 150 22.86 -3.56 15.12
N PRO A 151 21.61 -4.07 15.07
CA PRO A 151 20.73 -3.84 13.94
C PRO A 151 20.61 -2.36 13.58
N SER A 152 20.54 -2.05 12.30
CA SER A 152 20.34 -0.70 11.79
C SER A 152 19.46 -0.71 10.55
N ILE A 153 18.87 0.45 10.22
CA ILE A 153 18.09 0.62 8.98
C ILE A 153 18.91 0.28 7.73
N ASN A 154 20.23 0.50 7.79
CA ASN A 154 21.15 0.20 6.70
C ASN A 154 21.37 -1.31 6.51
N ASP A 155 20.86 -2.17 7.39
CA ASP A 155 20.96 -3.61 7.17
C ASP A 155 19.88 -4.12 6.20
N ILE A 156 18.81 -3.35 6.05
CA ILE A 156 17.67 -3.67 5.20
C ILE A 156 17.94 -3.14 3.80
N GLN A 157 17.96 -4.06 2.85
CA GLN A 157 18.13 -3.80 1.43
C GLN A 157 17.34 -4.83 0.64
N GLN A 158 16.17 -4.42 0.16
CA GLN A 158 15.29 -5.27 -0.63
C GLN A 158 15.97 -5.63 -1.97
N GLY A 159 15.83 -6.89 -2.38
CA GLY A 159 16.26 -7.36 -3.69
C GLY A 159 15.18 -7.23 -4.75
N SER A 160 15.54 -7.48 -6.02
CA SER A 160 14.59 -7.49 -7.13
C SER A 160 13.75 -8.77 -7.20
N GLU A 161 13.88 -9.72 -6.27
CA GLU A 161 13.22 -11.02 -6.37
C GLU A 161 11.86 -11.11 -5.71
N PHE A 162 11.61 -10.28 -4.69
CA PHE A 162 10.44 -10.39 -3.84
C PHE A 162 9.83 -9.00 -3.62
N GLY A 163 8.49 -8.92 -3.68
CA GLY A 163 7.73 -7.71 -3.37
C GLY A 163 7.41 -7.58 -1.89
N ASP A 164 8.43 -7.72 -1.04
CA ASP A 164 8.33 -7.60 0.41
C ASP A 164 8.59 -6.19 0.94
N CYS A 165 8.55 -5.18 0.06
CA CYS A 165 8.69 -3.76 0.42
C CYS A 165 7.81 -3.36 1.60
N PHE A 166 6.58 -3.90 1.70
CA PHE A 166 5.65 -3.64 2.79
C PHE A 166 6.17 -4.14 4.16
N LEU A 167 6.82 -5.31 4.19
CA LEU A 167 7.41 -5.89 5.39
C LEU A 167 8.68 -5.15 5.77
N LEU A 168 9.52 -4.86 4.78
CA LEU A 168 10.79 -4.19 4.98
C LEU A 168 10.61 -2.72 5.38
N ALA A 169 9.60 -2.02 4.86
CA ALA A 169 9.20 -0.69 5.31
C ALA A 169 8.70 -0.71 6.77
N ALA A 170 7.95 -1.75 7.17
CA ALA A 170 7.54 -1.93 8.57
C ALA A 170 8.74 -2.17 9.51
N LEU A 171 9.70 -3.00 9.09
CA LEU A 171 10.95 -3.22 9.83
C LEU A 171 11.78 -1.95 9.95
N ASN A 172 11.97 -1.20 8.85
CA ASN A 172 12.60 0.12 8.86
C ASN A 172 11.87 1.07 9.82
N GLY A 173 10.54 1.03 9.83
CA GLY A 173 9.69 1.79 10.75
C GLY A 173 10.06 1.53 12.21
N ILE A 174 10.08 0.25 12.61
CA ILE A 174 10.49 -0.19 13.95
C ILE A 174 11.93 0.23 14.23
N MET A 175 12.86 -0.04 13.31
CA MET A 175 14.29 0.23 13.44
C MET A 175 14.63 1.71 13.57
N SER A 176 13.81 2.59 13.01
CA SER A 176 14.00 4.05 13.10
C SER A 176 13.60 4.62 14.46
N ARG A 177 12.98 3.83 15.34
CA ARG A 177 12.50 4.24 16.67
C ARG A 177 13.51 3.89 17.77
N GLU A 178 13.43 4.62 18.88
CA GLU A 178 14.21 4.34 20.08
C GLU A 178 13.81 2.96 20.63
N GLY A 179 14.79 2.10 20.93
CA GLY A 179 14.53 0.71 21.33
C GLY A 179 14.19 -0.25 20.18
N GLY A 180 14.09 0.23 18.94
CA GLY A 180 13.85 -0.59 17.75
C GLY A 180 14.86 -1.71 17.54
N PRO A 181 16.18 -1.42 17.54
CA PRO A 181 17.21 -2.46 17.42
C PRO A 181 17.10 -3.53 18.52
N GLU A 182 16.84 -3.14 19.75
CA GLU A 182 16.66 -4.04 20.90
C GLU A 182 15.40 -4.90 20.74
N LEU A 183 14.31 -4.33 20.23
CA LEU A 183 13.11 -5.08 19.90
C LEU A 183 13.42 -6.18 18.87
N ILE A 184 14.08 -5.83 17.76
CA ILE A 184 14.46 -6.79 16.71
C ILE A 184 15.37 -7.89 17.26
N MET A 185 16.37 -7.55 18.06
CA MET A 185 17.22 -8.56 18.70
C MET A 185 16.40 -9.49 19.60
N SER A 186 15.44 -8.95 20.36
CA SER A 186 14.58 -9.74 21.24
C SER A 186 13.58 -10.63 20.51
N MET A 187 13.40 -10.44 19.20
CA MET A 187 12.55 -11.27 18.36
C MET A 187 13.28 -12.52 17.87
N ILE A 188 14.61 -12.57 17.89
CA ILE A 188 15.35 -13.67 17.23
C ILE A 188 16.35 -14.33 18.18
N LYS A 189 16.40 -15.67 18.16
CA LYS A 189 17.44 -16.49 18.80
C LYS A 189 18.08 -17.41 17.76
N GLN A 190 19.40 -17.47 17.73
CA GLN A 190 20.15 -18.45 16.92
C GLN A 190 20.59 -19.65 17.77
N GLU A 191 20.40 -20.87 17.26
CA GLU A 191 20.95 -22.11 17.80
C GLU A 191 21.55 -22.93 16.65
N GLY A 192 22.87 -22.84 16.47
CA GLY A 192 23.57 -23.56 15.39
C GLY A 192 23.13 -23.08 14.00
N ASP A 193 22.54 -23.98 13.22
CA ASP A 193 22.01 -23.74 11.87
C ASP A 193 20.51 -23.40 11.87
N THR A 194 19.96 -23.07 13.02
CA THR A 194 18.55 -22.75 13.21
C THR A 194 18.41 -21.36 13.82
N ALA A 195 17.42 -20.60 13.37
CA ALA A 195 16.93 -19.40 14.03
C ALA A 195 15.48 -19.60 14.49
N TYR A 196 15.15 -19.02 15.64
CA TYR A 196 13.80 -18.94 16.20
C TYR A 196 13.39 -17.49 16.16
N VAL A 197 12.31 -17.18 15.45
CA VAL A 197 11.80 -15.82 15.28
C VAL A 197 10.44 -15.73 15.93
N ARG A 198 10.28 -14.84 16.90
CA ARG A 198 8.99 -14.51 17.50
C ARG A 198 8.24 -13.55 16.58
N LEU A 199 7.10 -14.00 16.08
CA LEU A 199 6.10 -13.22 15.36
C LEU A 199 4.76 -13.32 16.08
N PHE A 200 3.74 -12.64 15.57
CA PHE A 200 2.38 -12.72 16.08
C PHE A 200 1.43 -13.25 15.00
N ASP A 201 0.54 -14.14 15.42
CA ASP A 201 -0.54 -14.62 14.57
C ASP A 201 -1.48 -13.44 14.23
N PRO A 202 -1.66 -13.08 12.94
CA PRO A 202 -2.47 -11.92 12.57
C PRO A 202 -3.97 -12.12 12.85
N LYS A 203 -4.44 -13.35 13.12
CA LYS A 203 -5.83 -13.63 13.49
C LYS A 203 -6.04 -13.52 15.00
N THR A 204 -5.13 -14.08 15.79
CA THR A 204 -5.29 -14.19 17.26
C THR A 204 -4.49 -13.17 18.06
N ASN A 205 -3.56 -12.45 17.43
CA ASN A 205 -2.56 -11.58 18.04
C ASN A 205 -1.69 -12.28 19.10
N GLN A 206 -1.68 -13.62 19.14
CA GLN A 206 -0.86 -14.39 20.06
C GLN A 206 0.54 -14.58 19.49
N PRO A 207 1.59 -14.57 20.32
CA PRO A 207 2.94 -14.82 19.84
C PRO A 207 3.11 -16.26 19.35
N LEU A 208 3.89 -16.40 18.28
CA LEU A 208 4.30 -17.64 17.67
C LEU A 208 5.83 -17.65 17.54
N ILE A 209 6.47 -18.75 17.91
CA ILE A 209 7.90 -18.93 17.70
C ILE A 209 8.10 -19.72 16.41
N CYS A 210 8.53 -19.03 15.36
CA CYS A 210 8.80 -19.58 14.04
C CYS A 210 10.22 -20.15 14.01
N LYS A 211 10.35 -21.48 13.91
CA LYS A 211 11.64 -22.15 13.71
C LYS A 211 11.98 -22.16 12.22
N VAL A 212 13.09 -21.53 11.84
CA VAL A 212 13.61 -21.45 10.46
C VAL A 212 15.07 -21.90 10.40
N GLY A 213 15.49 -22.47 9.27
CA GLY A 213 16.90 -22.80 9.05
C GLY A 213 17.71 -21.59 8.60
N MET A 214 18.97 -21.50 9.05
CA MET A 214 20.00 -20.52 8.67
C MET A 214 20.48 -20.78 7.23
N SER A 215 19.62 -20.45 6.28
CA SER A 215 19.89 -20.61 4.86
C SER A 215 19.25 -19.51 4.04
N GLU A 216 19.97 -19.09 3.00
CA GLU A 216 19.57 -18.05 2.07
C GLU A 216 18.97 -18.65 0.81
N PHE A 217 18.08 -17.92 0.16
CA PHE A 217 17.52 -18.32 -1.11
C PHE A 217 18.50 -17.99 -2.24
N HIS A 218 18.81 -18.99 -3.08
CA HIS A 218 19.68 -18.82 -4.24
C HIS A 218 18.94 -19.13 -5.52
N LYS A 219 19.22 -18.33 -6.55
CA LYS A 219 18.89 -18.66 -7.93
C LYS A 219 19.79 -19.79 -8.40
N ARG A 220 19.23 -20.79 -9.06
CA ARG A 220 20.02 -21.90 -9.60
C ARG A 220 20.88 -21.48 -10.79
N ASP A 221 20.32 -20.72 -11.72
CA ASP A 221 21.00 -20.42 -12.99
C ASP A 221 22.26 -19.58 -12.78
N SER A 222 22.23 -18.64 -11.84
CA SER A 222 23.41 -17.83 -11.49
C SER A 222 24.19 -18.36 -10.29
N GLY A 223 23.56 -19.20 -9.46
CA GLY A 223 24.11 -19.60 -8.16
C GLY A 223 24.14 -18.50 -7.10
N ASN A 224 23.81 -17.26 -7.46
CA ASN A 224 23.88 -16.07 -6.60
C ASN A 224 22.76 -16.08 -5.55
N SER A 225 23.09 -15.53 -4.38
CA SER A 225 22.08 -15.24 -3.35
C SER A 225 21.14 -14.17 -3.88
N THR A 226 19.85 -14.32 -3.59
CA THR A 226 18.85 -13.26 -3.83
C THR A 226 18.71 -12.33 -2.63
N VAL A 227 19.45 -12.61 -1.56
CA VAL A 227 19.45 -11.82 -0.33
C VAL A 227 20.49 -10.73 -0.49
N HIS A 228 20.04 -9.47 -0.43
CA HIS A 228 20.91 -8.30 -0.58
C HIS A 228 21.15 -7.57 0.74
N HIS A 229 20.56 -8.04 1.84
CA HIS A 229 20.71 -7.43 3.15
C HIS A 229 22.15 -7.48 3.66
N HIS A 230 22.55 -6.46 4.41
CA HIS A 230 23.90 -6.40 4.97
C HIS A 230 24.07 -7.24 6.24
N GLN A 231 22.99 -7.78 6.82
CA GLN A 231 23.05 -8.72 7.93
C GLN A 231 22.00 -9.84 7.82
N PRO A 232 22.29 -11.08 8.30
CA PRO A 232 21.40 -12.23 8.12
C PRO A 232 20.05 -12.15 8.84
N TRP A 233 19.93 -11.34 9.89
CA TRP A 233 18.72 -11.26 10.71
C TRP A 233 17.48 -10.84 9.89
N VAL A 234 17.65 -9.97 8.90
CA VAL A 234 16.55 -9.48 8.06
C VAL A 234 15.92 -10.65 7.31
N HIS A 235 16.76 -11.47 6.65
CA HIS A 235 16.30 -12.62 5.90
C HIS A 235 15.63 -13.70 6.78
N MET A 236 16.08 -13.84 8.03
CA MET A 236 15.42 -14.78 8.95
C MET A 236 14.00 -14.32 9.31
N ILE A 237 13.76 -13.01 9.44
CA ILE A 237 12.41 -12.48 9.65
C ILE A 237 11.56 -12.68 8.39
N GLU A 238 12.06 -12.38 7.20
CA GLU A 238 11.35 -12.65 5.94
C GLU A 238 10.95 -14.13 5.84
N LYS A 239 11.91 -15.03 6.09
CA LYS A 239 11.67 -16.46 6.04
C LYS A 239 10.63 -16.92 7.06
N ALA A 240 10.68 -16.40 8.28
CA ALA A 240 9.69 -16.68 9.30
C ALA A 240 8.30 -16.14 8.90
N TYR A 241 8.23 -14.92 8.36
CA TYR A 241 7.01 -14.28 7.90
C TYR A 241 6.36 -15.07 6.76
N ALA A 242 7.13 -15.43 5.73
CA ALA A 242 6.64 -16.27 4.64
C ALA A 242 6.24 -17.67 5.10
N GLY A 243 6.96 -18.22 6.08
CA GLY A 243 6.68 -19.51 6.70
C GLY A 243 5.38 -19.55 7.51
N LEU A 244 4.86 -18.40 7.98
CA LEU A 244 3.54 -18.31 8.60
C LEU A 244 2.41 -18.59 7.60
N GLY A 245 2.61 -18.31 6.31
CA GLY A 245 1.63 -18.60 5.28
C GLY A 245 0.43 -17.64 5.25
N TYR A 246 0.55 -16.41 5.77
CA TYR A 246 -0.50 -15.41 5.65
C TYR A 246 -0.22 -14.45 4.49
N GLY A 247 -1.04 -14.53 3.43
CA GLY A 247 -1.04 -13.58 2.32
C GLY A 247 -1.80 -12.30 2.67
N SER A 248 -2.27 -11.58 1.64
CA SER A 248 -3.08 -10.39 1.81
C SER A 248 -4.36 -10.65 2.62
N ASN A 249 -4.78 -9.66 3.41
CA ASN A 249 -5.97 -9.72 4.28
C ASN A 249 -5.93 -10.88 5.29
N SER A 250 -4.74 -11.29 5.73
CA SER A 250 -4.55 -12.40 6.66
C SER A 250 -5.16 -13.73 6.20
N LYS A 251 -5.37 -13.89 4.88
CA LYS A 251 -5.81 -15.16 4.30
C LYS A 251 -4.65 -16.14 4.27
N GLU A 252 -4.89 -17.35 4.75
CA GLU A 252 -3.90 -18.42 4.66
C GLU A 252 -3.66 -18.81 3.19
N THR A 253 -2.40 -19.02 2.85
CA THR A 253 -1.92 -19.44 1.53
C THR A 253 -0.71 -20.33 1.71
N TYR A 254 -0.24 -20.92 0.62
CA TYR A 254 0.92 -21.79 0.65
C TYR A 254 2.17 -21.01 1.08
N PRO A 255 2.88 -21.41 2.15
CA PRO A 255 3.97 -20.63 2.72
C PRO A 255 5.21 -20.72 1.84
N SER A 256 5.38 -19.73 0.97
CA SER A 256 6.51 -19.58 0.06
C SER A 256 6.75 -18.09 -0.20
N PHE A 257 7.96 -17.69 -0.59
CA PHE A 257 8.22 -16.29 -0.94
C PHE A 257 7.36 -15.81 -2.12
N ARG A 258 7.16 -16.64 -3.14
CA ARG A 258 6.32 -16.29 -4.30
C ARG A 258 4.86 -16.04 -3.93
N ALA A 259 4.27 -16.93 -3.13
CA ALA A 259 2.86 -16.78 -2.74
C ALA A 259 2.63 -15.62 -1.75
N ILE A 260 3.62 -15.32 -0.90
CA ILE A 260 3.47 -14.32 0.17
C ILE A 260 3.89 -12.92 -0.28
N TYR A 261 4.94 -12.81 -1.09
CA TYR A 261 5.51 -11.53 -1.52
C TYR A 261 5.24 -11.19 -2.98
N GLY A 262 4.87 -12.16 -3.81
CA GLY A 262 4.81 -11.95 -5.26
C GLY A 262 3.75 -10.94 -5.71
N LYS A 263 2.66 -10.76 -4.94
CA LYS A 263 1.62 -9.74 -5.19
C LYS A 263 1.80 -8.47 -4.36
N GLY A 264 2.89 -8.35 -3.61
CA GLY A 264 2.98 -7.40 -2.51
C GLY A 264 2.12 -7.81 -1.31
N GLY A 265 2.03 -6.91 -0.34
CA GLY A 265 1.31 -7.16 0.92
C GLY A 265 0.90 -5.87 1.61
N SER A 266 0.31 -6.01 2.80
CA SER A 266 -0.17 -4.88 3.59
C SER A 266 0.83 -4.50 4.69
N ILE A 267 1.21 -3.22 4.74
CA ILE A 267 2.09 -2.69 5.78
C ILE A 267 1.42 -2.81 7.16
N GLU A 268 0.10 -2.59 7.23
CA GLU A 268 -0.67 -2.77 8.46
C GLU A 268 -0.58 -4.21 8.98
N GLN A 269 -0.73 -5.19 8.09
CA GLN A 269 -0.57 -6.61 8.45
C GLN A 269 0.87 -6.92 8.88
N ALA A 270 1.88 -6.38 8.19
CA ALA A 270 3.27 -6.57 8.59
C ALA A 270 3.55 -6.01 9.99
N LEU A 271 3.12 -4.78 10.29
CA LEU A 271 3.24 -4.20 11.63
C LEU A 271 2.50 -5.05 12.67
N LYS A 272 1.32 -5.56 12.35
CA LYS A 272 0.54 -6.45 13.23
C LYS A 272 1.27 -7.76 13.51
N VAL A 273 1.85 -8.40 12.51
CA VAL A 273 2.61 -9.65 12.66
C VAL A 273 3.93 -9.42 13.41
N LEU A 274 4.58 -8.28 13.22
CA LEU A 274 5.86 -7.97 13.89
C LEU A 274 5.67 -7.55 15.36
N THR A 275 4.57 -6.86 15.68
CA THR A 275 4.38 -6.20 17.00
C THR A 275 3.20 -6.77 17.81
N GLY A 276 2.33 -7.57 17.20
CA GLY A 276 1.08 -8.03 17.80
C GLY A 276 -0.03 -6.97 17.83
N GLN A 277 0.22 -5.79 17.27
CA GLN A 277 -0.67 -4.64 17.36
C GLN A 277 -0.97 -4.07 15.97
N ALA A 278 -2.25 -3.81 15.70
CA ALA A 278 -2.67 -3.22 14.43
C ALA A 278 -2.17 -1.77 14.31
N ALA A 279 -1.79 -1.38 13.10
CA ALA A 279 -1.50 0.00 12.78
C ALA A 279 -2.81 0.79 12.58
N THR A 280 -2.78 2.08 12.87
CA THR A 280 -3.84 2.99 12.43
C THR A 280 -3.52 3.41 11.00
N THR A 281 -4.42 3.10 10.06
CA THR A 281 -4.30 3.51 8.66
C THR A 281 -5.04 4.82 8.44
N GLN A 282 -4.32 5.85 8.00
CA GLN A 282 -4.89 7.11 7.51
C GLN A 282 -4.85 7.09 5.99
N LEU A 283 -6.00 6.88 5.35
CA LEU A 283 -6.10 7.08 3.90
C LEU A 283 -5.84 8.55 3.58
N ILE A 284 -5.08 8.79 2.52
CA ILE A 284 -4.86 10.15 2.02
C ILE A 284 -6.12 10.57 1.26
N GLU A 285 -6.87 11.50 1.84
CA GLU A 285 -8.04 12.07 1.17
C GLU A 285 -7.59 12.92 -0.01
N ARG A 286 -7.95 12.48 -1.23
CA ARG A 286 -7.59 13.19 -2.47
C ARG A 286 -8.79 13.68 -3.27
N ARG A 287 -9.99 13.53 -2.73
CA ARG A 287 -11.21 13.95 -3.42
C ARG A 287 -11.24 15.48 -3.51
N ILE A 288 -10.80 16.00 -4.64
CA ILE A 288 -11.15 17.34 -5.06
C ILE A 288 -12.54 17.24 -5.65
N VAL A 289 -13.54 17.64 -4.86
CA VAL A 289 -14.88 17.83 -5.41
C VAL A 289 -14.80 19.03 -6.36
N THR A 290 -14.89 18.77 -7.66
CA THR A 290 -15.08 19.83 -8.66
C THR A 290 -16.54 19.85 -9.12
N PRO A 291 -17.18 21.02 -9.23
CA PRO A 291 -18.60 21.17 -9.60
C PRO A 291 -18.90 20.90 -11.08
N TRP A 292 -17.88 20.57 -11.87
CA TRP A 292 -17.95 20.35 -13.32
C TRP A 292 -17.75 18.90 -13.73
N ASN A 293 -17.58 17.98 -12.77
CA ASN A 293 -17.54 16.54 -13.09
C ASN A 293 -18.96 15.96 -13.29
N ASP A 294 -19.06 14.95 -14.15
CA ASP A 294 -20.34 14.36 -14.57
C ASP A 294 -21.12 13.71 -13.40
N ASP A 295 -20.44 13.19 -12.37
CA ASP A 295 -21.08 12.62 -11.19
C ASP A 295 -21.82 13.69 -10.35
N ASN A 296 -21.22 14.88 -10.22
CA ASN A 296 -21.88 16.03 -9.63
C ASN A 296 -22.98 16.56 -10.55
N MET A 297 -22.82 16.51 -11.88
CA MET A 297 -23.90 16.87 -12.80
C MET A 297 -25.11 15.94 -12.67
N VAL A 298 -24.93 14.63 -12.61
CA VAL A 298 -26.04 13.66 -12.46
C VAL A 298 -26.75 13.86 -11.12
N THR A 299 -25.99 14.09 -10.05
CA THR A 299 -26.55 14.38 -8.71
C THR A 299 -27.33 15.69 -8.75
N THR A 300 -26.81 16.72 -9.41
CA THR A 300 -27.43 18.05 -9.43
C THR A 300 -28.56 18.16 -10.48
N VAL A 301 -28.58 17.32 -11.52
CA VAL A 301 -29.70 17.16 -12.47
C VAL A 301 -30.86 16.41 -11.82
N ARG A 302 -30.60 15.35 -11.05
CA ARG A 302 -31.64 14.70 -10.20
C ARG A 302 -32.27 15.69 -9.22
N MET A 303 -31.49 16.65 -8.75
CA MET A 303 -31.91 17.72 -7.85
C MET A 303 -32.76 18.81 -8.53
N GLN A 304 -32.52 19.13 -9.80
CA GLN A 304 -33.39 20.03 -10.58
C GLN A 304 -34.81 19.48 -10.74
N CYS A 305 -34.96 18.16 -10.76
CA CYS A 305 -36.27 17.49 -10.81
C CYS A 305 -37.09 17.64 -9.52
N LEU A 306 -36.49 18.10 -8.41
CA LEU A 306 -37.18 18.33 -7.12
C LEU A 306 -37.71 19.77 -6.94
N ARG A 307 -37.69 20.60 -8.00
CA ARG A 307 -38.34 21.91 -8.01
C ARG A 307 -39.86 21.76 -7.95
N THR A 308 -40.46 21.90 -6.77
CA THR A 308 -41.93 21.98 -6.70
C THR A 308 -42.48 23.30 -6.15
N ASP A 309 -41.76 24.10 -5.34
CA ASP A 309 -42.48 25.08 -4.48
C ASP A 309 -41.94 26.52 -4.43
N GLY A 310 -40.86 26.88 -5.14
CA GLY A 310 -40.34 28.28 -5.19
C GLY A 310 -39.73 28.84 -3.90
N ASN A 311 -39.64 28.07 -2.82
CA ASN A 311 -38.95 28.45 -1.58
C ASN A 311 -37.48 27.99 -1.62
N ASN A 312 -36.54 28.94 -1.66
CA ASN A 312 -35.10 28.68 -1.76
C ASN A 312 -34.57 27.89 -0.56
N ASP A 313 -34.96 28.24 0.67
CA ASP A 313 -34.47 27.54 1.87
C ASP A 313 -34.94 26.08 1.90
N LYS A 314 -36.20 25.84 1.50
CA LYS A 314 -36.76 24.49 1.37
C LYS A 314 -36.04 23.70 0.27
N PHE A 315 -35.64 24.34 -0.83
CA PHE A 315 -34.84 23.71 -1.88
C PHE A 315 -33.47 23.27 -1.37
N PHE A 316 -32.74 24.11 -0.63
CA PHE A 316 -31.42 23.76 -0.10
C PHE A 316 -31.49 22.70 1.02
N GLU A 317 -32.51 22.70 1.87
CA GLU A 317 -32.72 21.60 2.84
C GLU A 317 -33.11 20.29 2.15
N ASN A 318 -33.94 20.33 1.10
CA ASN A 318 -34.22 19.12 0.30
C ASN A 318 -32.96 18.60 -0.40
N LEU A 319 -32.14 19.50 -0.96
CA LEU A 319 -30.83 19.18 -1.53
C LEU A 319 -29.93 18.52 -0.51
N LYS A 320 -29.87 19.06 0.71
CA LYS A 320 -29.12 18.49 1.81
C LYS A 320 -29.56 17.08 2.14
N ASN A 321 -30.86 16.85 2.27
CA ASN A 321 -31.40 15.54 2.58
C ASN A 321 -31.12 14.52 1.47
N THR A 322 -31.31 14.90 0.20
CA THR A 322 -31.01 14.03 -0.94
C THR A 322 -29.51 13.73 -1.07
N LEU A 323 -28.63 14.71 -0.82
CA LEU A 323 -27.18 14.48 -0.81
C LEU A 323 -26.77 13.52 0.32
N VAL A 324 -27.40 13.61 1.49
CA VAL A 324 -27.18 12.68 2.61
C VAL A 324 -27.70 11.27 2.27
N GLU A 325 -28.87 11.15 1.65
CA GLU A 325 -29.44 9.87 1.22
C GLU A 325 -28.59 9.17 0.15
N LEU A 326 -27.93 9.95 -0.72
CA LEU A 326 -27.02 9.46 -1.76
C LEU A 326 -25.60 9.20 -1.25
N ASP A 327 -25.35 9.32 0.06
CA ASP A 327 -24.02 9.21 0.69
C ASP A 327 -22.97 10.14 0.03
N VAL A 328 -23.42 11.32 -0.42
CA VAL A 328 -22.56 12.32 -1.05
C VAL A 328 -21.77 13.06 0.02
N ASN A 329 -20.49 13.30 -0.26
CA ASN A 329 -19.57 13.95 0.67
C ASN A 329 -20.16 15.30 1.19
N PRO A 330 -20.21 15.54 2.51
CA PRO A 330 -20.71 16.78 3.10
C PRO A 330 -20.04 18.07 2.57
N MET A 331 -18.83 17.95 2.02
CA MET A 331 -18.13 19.04 1.35
C MET A 331 -18.87 19.54 0.09
N VAL A 332 -19.58 18.67 -0.64
CA VAL A 332 -20.39 19.05 -1.81
C VAL A 332 -21.50 20.02 -1.39
N LEU A 333 -22.12 19.78 -0.24
CA LEU A 333 -23.17 20.65 0.29
C LEU A 333 -22.63 22.05 0.61
N GLU A 334 -21.51 22.10 1.35
CA GLU A 334 -20.86 23.35 1.71
C GLU A 334 -20.40 24.13 0.47
N MET A 335 -19.90 23.42 -0.55
CA MET A 335 -19.55 23.98 -1.84
C MET A 335 -20.76 24.58 -2.54
N VAL A 336 -21.88 23.85 -2.61
CA VAL A 336 -23.10 24.35 -3.25
C VAL A 336 -23.64 25.60 -2.53
N GLU A 337 -23.68 25.59 -1.19
CA GLU A 337 -24.12 26.75 -0.42
C GLU A 337 -23.24 27.98 -0.62
N LYS A 338 -21.92 27.82 -0.51
CA LYS A 338 -20.96 28.93 -0.57
C LYS A 338 -20.75 29.46 -1.97
N VAL A 339 -20.74 28.58 -2.96
CA VAL A 339 -20.42 28.98 -4.32
C VAL A 339 -21.61 29.64 -5.00
N PHE A 340 -22.79 29.08 -4.81
CA PHE A 340 -24.02 29.61 -5.42
C PHE A 340 -24.74 30.60 -4.50
N ASN A 341 -24.17 30.97 -3.34
CA ASN A 341 -24.73 31.91 -2.36
C ASN A 341 -26.16 31.55 -1.92
N LYS A 342 -26.48 30.26 -1.84
CA LYS A 342 -27.86 29.78 -1.56
C LYS A 342 -28.92 30.34 -2.54
N ASP A 343 -28.52 30.71 -3.74
CA ASP A 343 -29.43 31.20 -4.78
C ASP A 343 -29.60 30.14 -5.88
N PRO A 344 -30.79 29.53 -6.03
CA PRO A 344 -31.04 28.57 -7.08
C PRO A 344 -30.88 29.17 -8.48
N ALA A 345 -31.03 30.49 -8.67
CA ALA A 345 -30.78 31.14 -9.96
C ALA A 345 -29.32 30.99 -10.38
N ASN A 346 -28.38 31.12 -9.45
CA ASN A 346 -26.95 30.92 -9.70
C ASN A 346 -26.64 29.46 -10.08
N LEU A 347 -27.32 28.50 -9.46
CA LEU A 347 -27.16 27.08 -9.80
C LEU A 347 -27.66 26.77 -11.22
N ASN A 348 -28.83 27.30 -11.62
CA ASN A 348 -29.34 27.14 -12.98
C ASN A 348 -28.46 27.83 -14.01
N LEU A 349 -28.01 29.05 -13.71
CA LEU A 349 -27.10 29.78 -14.57
C LEU A 349 -25.78 29.02 -14.77
N TRP A 350 -25.27 28.36 -13.73
CA TRP A 350 -24.10 27.51 -13.81
C TRP A 350 -24.33 26.28 -14.69
N PHE A 351 -25.52 25.68 -14.66
CA PHE A 351 -25.86 24.59 -15.56
C PHE A 351 -25.97 25.00 -17.01
N ASP A 352 -26.60 26.15 -17.28
CA ASP A 352 -26.67 26.70 -18.63
C ASP A 352 -25.26 26.98 -19.17
N PHE A 353 -24.38 27.49 -18.30
CA PHE A 353 -22.96 27.68 -18.57
C PHE A 353 -22.25 26.37 -18.95
N LEU A 354 -22.39 25.31 -18.15
CA LEU A 354 -21.80 24.00 -18.44
C LEU A 354 -22.39 23.34 -19.70
N ALA A 355 -23.70 23.43 -19.89
CA ALA A 355 -24.37 22.91 -21.09
C ALA A 355 -23.85 23.60 -22.36
N LYS A 356 -23.63 24.92 -22.30
CA LYS A 356 -23.05 25.68 -23.41
C LYS A 356 -21.60 25.27 -23.69
N ILE A 357 -20.78 25.01 -22.67
CA ILE A 357 -19.42 24.46 -22.85
C ILE A 357 -19.50 23.14 -23.62
N LYS A 358 -20.41 22.24 -23.22
CA LYS A 358 -20.60 20.94 -23.88
C LYS A 358 -21.02 21.10 -25.35
N THR A 359 -21.95 22.00 -25.65
CA THR A 359 -22.39 22.28 -27.03
C THR A 359 -21.24 22.86 -27.88
N VAL A 360 -20.46 23.81 -27.34
CA VAL A 360 -19.31 24.38 -28.05
C VAL A 360 -18.25 23.30 -28.32
N ASN A 361 -17.94 22.47 -27.32
CA ASN A 361 -17.01 21.35 -27.46
C ASN A 361 -17.47 20.36 -28.56
N GLN A 362 -18.76 20.00 -28.59
CA GLN A 362 -19.33 19.17 -29.65
C GLN A 362 -19.24 19.83 -31.03
N SER A 363 -19.58 21.11 -31.15
CA SER A 363 -19.46 21.85 -32.42
C SER A 363 -18.02 21.84 -32.94
N ARG A 364 -17.05 22.09 -32.05
CA ARG A 364 -15.61 22.07 -32.39
C ARG A 364 -15.16 20.67 -32.83
N LEU A 365 -15.64 19.61 -32.17
CA LEU A 365 -15.36 18.24 -32.59
C LEU A 365 -15.89 17.96 -34.00
N GLU A 366 -17.11 18.40 -34.31
CA GLU A 366 -17.68 18.24 -35.65
C GLU A 366 -16.96 19.09 -36.70
N GLU A 367 -16.52 20.31 -36.36
CA GLU A 367 -15.65 21.11 -37.22
C GLU A 367 -14.33 20.39 -37.53
N ILE A 368 -13.71 19.76 -36.51
CA ILE A 368 -12.50 18.97 -36.70
C ILE A 368 -12.78 17.80 -37.63
N LYS A 369 -13.85 17.03 -37.37
CA LYS A 369 -14.24 15.88 -38.19
C LYS A 369 -14.52 16.25 -39.64
N ASN A 370 -15.08 17.43 -39.90
CA ASN A 370 -15.44 17.88 -41.24
C ASN A 370 -14.27 18.51 -42.01
N HIS A 371 -13.17 18.88 -41.34
CA HIS A 371 -11.97 19.37 -42.00
C HIS A 371 -11.23 18.22 -42.72
N PRO A 372 -10.65 18.43 -43.93
CA PRO A 372 -9.99 17.35 -44.69
C PRO A 372 -8.93 16.57 -43.89
N ALA A 373 -8.08 17.26 -43.12
CA ALA A 373 -7.08 16.62 -42.26
C ALA A 373 -7.72 15.83 -41.10
N GLY A 374 -8.87 16.27 -40.60
CA GLY A 374 -9.62 15.55 -39.58
C GLY A 374 -10.35 14.33 -40.13
N GLN A 375 -10.96 14.41 -41.32
CA GLN A 375 -11.59 13.26 -41.96
C GLN A 375 -10.60 12.09 -42.13
N GLU A 376 -9.35 12.38 -42.45
CA GLU A 376 -8.28 11.38 -42.56
C GLU A 376 -7.91 10.77 -41.20
N LEU A 377 -7.80 11.60 -40.15
CA LEU A 377 -7.54 11.15 -38.78
C LEU A 377 -8.66 10.24 -38.23
N PHE A 378 -9.92 10.63 -38.43
CA PHE A 378 -11.08 9.95 -37.86
C PHE A 378 -11.48 8.67 -38.61
N LYS A 379 -10.95 8.43 -39.81
CA LYS A 379 -11.25 7.24 -40.60
C LYS A 379 -10.70 5.95 -39.99
N ASN A 380 -9.62 6.04 -39.19
CA ASN A 380 -8.82 4.88 -38.77
C ASN A 380 -8.55 4.80 -37.26
N LEU A 381 -9.05 5.74 -36.46
CA LEU A 381 -8.66 5.89 -35.05
C LEU A 381 -9.88 5.96 -34.14
N THR A 382 -9.75 5.35 -32.96
CA THR A 382 -10.70 5.53 -31.84
C THR A 382 -10.60 6.93 -31.25
N GLU A 383 -11.64 7.39 -30.53
CA GLU A 383 -11.65 8.73 -29.92
C GLU A 383 -10.44 8.99 -29.00
N LYS A 384 -9.96 7.97 -28.28
CA LYS A 384 -8.75 8.05 -27.45
C LYS A 384 -7.49 8.25 -28.30
N GLN A 385 -7.34 7.50 -29.39
CA GLN A 385 -6.20 7.63 -30.31
C GLN A 385 -6.21 8.97 -31.06
N ILE A 386 -7.40 9.49 -31.35
CA ILE A 386 -7.58 10.82 -31.95
C ILE A 386 -7.08 11.90 -31.00
N VAL A 387 -7.41 11.84 -29.71
CA VAL A 387 -6.93 12.84 -28.73
C VAL A 387 -5.41 12.89 -28.66
N GLU A 388 -4.73 11.74 -28.62
CA GLU A 388 -3.26 11.70 -28.62
C GLU A 388 -2.67 12.26 -29.92
N LYS A 389 -3.21 11.90 -31.09
CA LYS A 389 -2.79 12.47 -32.38
C LYS A 389 -3.05 13.97 -32.49
N LEU A 390 -4.15 14.46 -31.91
CA LEU A 390 -4.45 15.89 -31.89
C LEU A 390 -3.42 16.66 -31.04
N LYS A 391 -2.94 16.11 -29.91
CA LYS A 391 -1.84 16.70 -29.13
C LYS A 391 -0.55 16.81 -29.94
N GLU A 392 -0.21 15.80 -30.74
CA GLU A 392 0.95 15.85 -31.65
C GLU A 392 0.83 16.98 -32.68
N ILE A 393 -0.36 17.18 -33.26
CA ILE A 393 -0.64 18.22 -34.27
C ILE A 393 -0.55 19.64 -33.70
N THR A 394 -0.85 19.82 -32.40
CA THR A 394 -0.69 21.12 -31.74
C THR A 394 0.78 21.55 -31.59
N THR A 395 1.72 20.64 -31.88
CA THR A 395 3.17 20.88 -31.87
C THR A 395 3.77 20.44 -33.22
N PRO A 396 3.39 21.07 -34.34
CA PRO A 396 3.67 20.50 -35.66
C PRO A 396 5.18 20.39 -35.93
N PRO A 397 5.65 19.29 -36.58
CA PRO A 397 7.04 19.16 -36.98
C PRO A 397 7.47 20.32 -37.87
N ILE A 398 8.73 20.75 -37.74
CA ILE A 398 9.33 21.80 -38.58
C ILE A 398 9.13 21.43 -40.07
N GLY A 399 8.26 22.17 -40.75
CA GLY A 399 7.98 22.00 -42.19
C GLY A 399 6.55 21.62 -42.57
N GLN A 400 5.67 21.25 -41.63
CA GLN A 400 4.24 21.05 -41.91
C GLN A 400 3.42 22.30 -41.55
N GLN A 401 2.78 22.91 -42.55
CA GLN A 401 1.84 24.01 -42.34
C GLN A 401 0.42 23.44 -42.23
N PHE A 402 -0.10 23.38 -41.01
CA PHE A 402 -1.55 23.26 -40.80
C PHE A 402 -2.18 24.67 -40.80
N ASP A 403 -3.44 24.75 -41.22
CA ASP A 403 -4.22 25.98 -41.09
C ASP A 403 -4.25 26.41 -39.61
N THR A 404 -3.87 27.66 -39.34
CA THR A 404 -3.81 28.24 -38.01
C THR A 404 -5.18 28.22 -37.33
N ASN A 405 -6.28 28.30 -38.11
CA ASN A 405 -7.63 28.16 -37.59
C ASN A 405 -7.93 26.74 -37.13
N PHE A 406 -7.49 25.72 -37.89
CA PHE A 406 -7.66 24.32 -37.54
C PHE A 406 -6.89 23.95 -36.27
N ILE A 407 -5.63 24.40 -36.13
CA ILE A 407 -4.84 24.22 -34.89
C ILE A 407 -5.55 24.90 -33.70
N ARG A 408 -6.08 26.12 -33.88
CA ARG A 408 -6.83 26.82 -32.83
C ARG A 408 -8.07 26.04 -32.41
N THR A 409 -8.86 25.53 -33.35
CA THR A 409 -10.05 24.70 -33.11
C THR A 409 -9.69 23.42 -32.34
N ILE A 410 -8.57 22.77 -32.67
CA ILE A 410 -8.06 21.60 -31.95
C ILE A 410 -7.67 21.96 -30.51
N ASN A 411 -6.92 23.06 -30.32
CA ASN A 411 -6.53 23.52 -29.00
C ASN A 411 -7.74 23.87 -28.12
N GLU A 412 -8.76 24.53 -28.67
CA GLU A 412 -10.00 24.81 -27.96
C GLU A 412 -10.75 23.52 -27.60
N TYR A 413 -10.87 22.57 -28.54
CA TYR A 413 -11.48 21.27 -28.29
C TYR A 413 -10.77 20.50 -27.18
N LEU A 414 -9.44 20.37 -27.24
CA LEU A 414 -8.64 19.66 -26.24
C LEU A 414 -8.79 20.30 -24.85
N LYS A 415 -8.74 21.64 -24.76
CA LYS A 415 -8.96 22.38 -23.51
C LYS A 415 -10.34 22.12 -22.91
N PHE A 416 -11.41 22.21 -23.70
CA PHE A 416 -12.77 21.99 -23.18
C PHE A 416 -13.07 20.52 -22.92
N LYS A 417 -12.43 19.61 -23.66
CA LYS A 417 -12.51 18.17 -23.40
C LYS A 417 -11.79 17.81 -22.11
N GLU A 418 -10.62 18.40 -21.84
CA GLU A 418 -9.91 18.26 -20.57
C GLU A 418 -10.76 18.79 -19.39
N ILE A 419 -11.55 19.84 -19.59
CA ILE A 419 -12.48 20.34 -18.56
C ILE A 419 -13.68 19.39 -18.36
N ARG A 420 -14.21 18.81 -19.45
CA ARG A 420 -15.43 17.99 -19.47
C ARG A 420 -15.21 16.54 -19.04
N ASP A 421 -14.20 15.90 -19.62
CA ASP A 421 -13.97 14.46 -19.49
C ASP A 421 -13.05 14.14 -18.32
N ASN A 422 -12.68 15.13 -17.48
CA ASN A 422 -11.87 14.86 -16.31
C ASN A 422 -12.72 14.14 -15.26
N PRO A 423 -12.53 12.83 -15.04
CA PRO A 423 -13.33 12.10 -14.07
C PRO A 423 -13.07 12.68 -12.67
N SER A 424 -14.02 12.44 -11.77
CA SER A 424 -14.03 12.73 -10.32
C SER A 424 -12.83 12.17 -9.52
N GLY A 425 -11.75 11.77 -10.18
CA GLY A 425 -10.54 11.18 -9.62
C GLY A 425 -9.21 11.91 -9.90
N GLN A 426 -9.05 12.73 -10.96
CA GLN A 426 -7.74 13.39 -11.16
C GLN A 426 -7.50 14.49 -10.13
N GLN A 427 -6.33 14.46 -9.49
CA GLN A 427 -5.88 15.60 -8.69
C GLN A 427 -5.62 16.78 -9.62
N PHE A 428 -6.45 17.80 -9.50
CA PHE A 428 -6.10 19.14 -9.91
C PHE A 428 -4.97 19.64 -8.99
N ASP A 429 -3.74 19.78 -9.51
CA ASP A 429 -2.79 20.66 -8.85
C ASP A 429 -3.30 22.12 -8.95
N ALA A 430 -2.85 22.97 -8.03
CA ALA A 430 -3.31 24.36 -7.98
C ALA A 430 -3.08 25.11 -9.32
N ALA A 431 -2.07 24.71 -10.10
CA ALA A 431 -1.74 25.32 -11.38
C ALA A 431 -2.73 24.93 -12.48
N SER A 432 -3.08 23.65 -12.58
CA SER A 432 -4.09 23.11 -13.49
C SER A 432 -5.45 23.67 -13.13
N TYR A 433 -5.74 23.81 -11.83
CA TYR A 433 -6.99 24.39 -11.35
C TYR A 433 -7.10 25.85 -11.75
N THR A 434 -6.05 26.63 -11.48
CA THR A 434 -5.97 28.05 -11.87
C THR A 434 -6.09 28.21 -13.38
N ARG A 435 -5.46 27.32 -14.16
CA ARG A 435 -5.57 27.30 -15.62
C ARG A 435 -7.02 27.05 -16.05
N THR A 436 -7.67 26.03 -15.51
CA THR A 436 -9.07 25.72 -15.79
C THR A 436 -9.99 26.88 -15.44
N ILE A 437 -9.86 27.48 -14.25
CA ILE A 437 -10.65 28.66 -13.87
C ILE A 437 -10.44 29.82 -14.84
N ASN A 438 -9.20 30.10 -15.25
CA ASN A 438 -8.91 31.17 -16.20
C ASN A 438 -9.53 30.89 -17.58
N GLU A 439 -9.51 29.64 -18.05
CA GLU A 439 -10.17 29.27 -19.30
C GLU A 439 -11.70 29.36 -19.18
N LEU A 440 -12.28 28.99 -18.04
CA LEU A 440 -13.71 29.18 -17.77
C LEU A 440 -14.10 30.67 -17.71
N LEU A 441 -13.25 31.52 -17.14
CA LEU A 441 -13.46 32.98 -17.13
C LEU A 441 -13.42 33.54 -18.56
N ARG A 442 -12.46 33.12 -19.40
CA ARG A 442 -12.42 33.51 -20.82
C ARG A 442 -13.63 33.00 -21.60
N PHE A 443 -14.12 31.80 -21.29
CA PHE A 443 -15.33 31.27 -21.90
C PHE A 443 -16.56 32.10 -21.52
N ASN A 444 -16.68 32.50 -20.25
CA ASN A 444 -17.73 33.41 -19.79
C ASN A 444 -17.69 34.76 -20.53
N GLU A 445 -16.50 35.34 -20.71
CA GLU A 445 -16.33 36.60 -21.45
C GLU A 445 -16.77 36.49 -22.92
N SER A 446 -16.50 35.36 -23.57
CA SER A 446 -16.74 35.19 -25.01
C SER A 446 -18.13 34.66 -25.38
N HIS A 447 -18.77 33.89 -24.50
CA HIS A 447 -20.02 33.18 -24.81
C HIS A 447 -21.21 33.56 -23.92
N PHE A 448 -20.98 34.36 -22.87
CA PHE A 448 -21.97 34.83 -21.91
C PHE A 448 -21.82 36.32 -21.61
N ASP A 449 -21.19 37.08 -22.51
CA ASP A 449 -20.98 38.53 -22.41
C ASP A 449 -20.33 38.95 -21.07
N GLY A 450 -19.50 38.09 -20.50
CA GLY A 450 -18.85 38.34 -19.20
C GLY A 450 -19.84 38.37 -18.04
N ASN A 451 -20.87 37.53 -18.06
CA ASN A 451 -21.93 37.48 -17.06
C ASN A 451 -21.36 37.57 -15.63
N PRO A 452 -21.76 38.57 -14.83
CA PRO A 452 -21.16 38.85 -13.53
C PRO A 452 -21.47 37.77 -12.49
N ALA A 453 -22.60 37.08 -12.60
CA ALA A 453 -22.97 35.99 -11.70
C ALA A 453 -22.10 34.75 -11.97
N ILE A 454 -21.84 34.37 -13.23
CA ILE A 454 -20.89 33.30 -13.57
C ILE A 454 -19.47 33.66 -13.09
N LYS A 455 -19.05 34.91 -13.30
CA LYS A 455 -17.76 35.40 -12.79
C LYS A 455 -17.67 35.32 -11.27
N SER A 456 -18.77 35.66 -10.57
CA SER A 456 -18.87 35.52 -9.12
C SER A 456 -18.83 34.07 -8.67
N ILE A 457 -19.51 33.15 -9.37
CA ILE A 457 -19.50 31.72 -9.09
C ILE A 457 -18.07 31.16 -9.24
N LEU A 458 -17.39 31.46 -10.36
CA LEU A 458 -16.00 31.05 -10.61
C LEU A 458 -15.03 31.64 -9.58
N LYS A 459 -15.26 32.89 -9.16
CA LYS A 459 -14.47 33.52 -8.09
C LYS A 459 -14.74 32.87 -6.73
N ASN A 460 -15.99 32.61 -6.38
CA ASN A 460 -16.36 31.91 -5.14
C ASN A 460 -15.75 30.49 -5.10
N TYR A 461 -15.72 29.79 -6.24
CA TYR A 461 -14.99 28.52 -6.38
C TYR A 461 -13.51 28.70 -6.11
N THR A 462 -12.90 29.70 -6.73
CA THR A 462 -11.50 30.04 -6.54
C THR A 462 -11.20 30.38 -5.09
N ASP A 463 -12.08 31.11 -4.40
CA ASP A 463 -11.92 31.50 -2.99
C ASP A 463 -12.21 30.35 -2.01
N LEU A 464 -13.03 29.37 -2.40
CA LEU A 464 -13.27 28.13 -1.64
C LEU A 464 -12.08 27.18 -1.71
N ILE A 465 -11.39 27.16 -2.85
CA ILE A 465 -10.31 26.21 -3.16
C ILE A 465 -8.92 26.81 -2.92
N LEU A 466 -8.72 28.10 -3.18
CA LEU A 466 -7.48 28.80 -2.86
C LEU A 466 -7.51 29.30 -1.40
N PRO A 467 -6.41 29.16 -0.66
CA PRO A 467 -6.36 29.48 0.76
C PRO A 467 -6.31 30.99 0.95
N LYS A 468 -7.47 31.65 1.00
CA LYS A 468 -7.59 33.05 1.47
C LYS A 468 -8.48 33.21 2.71
N SER A 469 -9.22 32.18 3.11
CA SER A 469 -10.12 32.26 4.27
C SER A 469 -9.87 31.13 5.26
N ASN A 470 -10.07 31.43 6.56
CA ASN A 470 -10.06 30.47 7.67
C ASN A 470 -11.12 29.35 7.54
N LEU A 471 -11.90 29.32 6.45
CA LEU A 471 -12.96 28.37 6.14
C LEU A 471 -12.53 27.28 5.14
N ALA A 472 -11.29 27.28 4.64
CA ALA A 472 -10.72 26.24 3.76
C ALA A 472 -10.32 24.97 4.56
N THR A 473 -11.15 24.55 5.51
CA THR A 473 -10.85 23.43 6.42
C THR A 473 -11.10 22.05 5.81
N LYS A 474 -11.65 21.96 4.59
CA LYS A 474 -12.06 20.66 3.99
C LYS A 474 -11.68 20.41 2.53
N ALA A 475 -11.32 21.44 1.74
CA ALA A 475 -10.92 21.23 0.35
C ALA A 475 -9.43 20.86 0.24
N VAL A 476 -9.14 19.61 -0.12
CA VAL A 476 -7.77 19.07 -0.25
C VAL A 476 -7.21 19.37 -1.64
N VAL A 477 -6.95 20.63 -1.95
CA VAL A 477 -6.07 20.95 -3.09
C VAL A 477 -4.68 21.18 -2.52
N ALA A 478 -3.81 20.18 -2.70
CA ALA A 478 -2.39 20.35 -2.42
C ALA A 478 -1.89 21.51 -3.29
N ALA A 479 -1.22 22.49 -2.66
CA ALA A 479 -0.55 23.52 -3.43
C ALA A 479 0.62 22.87 -4.20
N SER A 480 1.16 23.59 -5.19
CA SER A 480 2.36 23.13 -5.87
C SER A 480 3.51 22.91 -4.87
N THR A 481 4.35 21.94 -5.17
CA THR A 481 5.56 21.60 -4.41
C THR A 481 6.40 22.84 -4.11
N GLY A 482 6.89 22.96 -2.87
CA GLY A 482 7.77 24.07 -2.48
C GLY A 482 7.10 25.43 -2.26
N THR A 483 5.77 25.53 -2.38
CA THR A 483 5.05 26.79 -2.09
C THR A 483 5.04 27.15 -0.60
N GLY A 484 5.21 26.17 0.29
CA GLY A 484 5.03 26.34 1.74
C GLY A 484 3.57 26.59 2.15
N ILE A 485 2.62 26.34 1.24
CA ILE A 485 1.19 26.48 1.48
C ILE A 485 0.61 25.08 1.63
N TYR A 486 -0.13 24.87 2.72
CA TYR A 486 -0.69 23.57 3.08
C TYR A 486 -2.16 23.72 3.47
N SER A 487 -2.99 22.78 3.02
CA SER A 487 -4.39 22.66 3.44
C SER A 487 -4.49 22.30 4.93
N THR A 488 -5.67 22.51 5.51
CA THR A 488 -5.94 22.11 6.91
C THR A 488 -5.72 20.62 7.11
N TYR A 489 -6.18 19.80 6.16
CA TYR A 489 -5.94 18.35 6.16
C TYR A 489 -4.45 18.02 6.16
N GLN A 490 -3.67 18.64 5.28
CA GLN A 490 -2.21 18.45 5.23
C GLN A 490 -1.55 18.82 6.56
N ASN A 491 -1.91 19.96 7.16
CA ASN A 491 -1.40 20.36 8.47
C ASN A 491 -1.72 19.33 9.55
N GLN A 492 -2.96 18.84 9.60
CA GLN A 492 -3.39 17.79 10.54
C GLN A 492 -2.62 16.47 10.31
N LEU A 493 -2.41 16.08 9.06
CA LEU A 493 -1.62 14.90 8.70
C LEU A 493 -0.17 15.05 9.16
N PHE A 494 0.44 16.22 8.91
CA PHE A 494 1.80 16.51 9.36
C PHE A 494 1.92 16.45 10.88
N ASP A 495 0.99 17.07 11.60
CA ASP A 495 0.98 17.06 13.07
C ASP A 495 0.76 15.64 13.62
N LYS A 496 -0.08 14.84 12.95
CA LYS A 496 -0.30 13.43 13.27
C LYS A 496 0.96 12.59 13.05
N ILE A 497 1.67 12.78 11.94
CA ILE A 497 2.96 12.13 11.65
C ILE A 497 3.98 12.54 12.71
N LYS A 498 4.18 13.84 12.92
CA LYS A 498 5.12 14.41 13.88
C LYS A 498 4.88 13.88 15.29
N GLY A 499 3.65 14.00 15.79
CA GLY A 499 3.30 13.53 17.13
C GLY A 499 3.44 12.02 17.27
N SER A 500 3.27 11.23 16.20
CA SER A 500 3.48 9.78 16.24
C SER A 500 4.97 9.43 16.29
N LEU A 501 5.81 10.11 15.51
CA LEU A 501 7.26 9.95 15.56
C LEU A 501 7.82 10.33 16.93
N GLU A 502 7.33 11.42 17.53
CA GLU A 502 7.68 11.87 18.89
C GLU A 502 7.24 10.88 19.98
N ARG A 503 6.09 10.22 19.80
CA ARG A 503 5.62 9.13 20.65
C ARG A 503 6.30 7.79 20.40
N ASN A 504 7.38 7.76 19.61
CA ASN A 504 8.13 6.55 19.30
C ASN A 504 7.32 5.48 18.53
N CYS A 505 6.32 5.89 17.76
CA CYS A 505 5.55 5.02 16.87
C CYS A 505 6.29 4.79 15.54
N PRO A 506 6.35 3.57 15.00
CA PRO A 506 6.79 3.35 13.63
C PRO A 506 5.76 3.94 12.66
N VAL A 507 6.22 4.66 11.64
CA VAL A 507 5.35 5.31 10.64
C VAL A 507 5.81 4.92 9.24
N THR A 508 4.86 4.57 8.38
CA THR A 508 5.07 4.14 6.99
C THR A 508 4.04 4.79 6.07
N CYS A 509 4.26 4.71 4.76
CA CYS A 509 3.26 5.07 3.77
C CYS A 509 3.33 4.12 2.56
N GLY A 510 2.17 3.82 1.97
CA GLY A 510 2.07 3.22 0.66
C GLY A 510 1.99 4.29 -0.42
N MET A 511 2.71 4.11 -1.52
CA MET A 511 2.49 4.89 -2.75
C MET A 511 1.36 4.26 -3.54
N GLY A 512 0.42 5.09 -4.01
CA GLY A 512 -0.71 4.57 -4.75
C GLY A 512 -0.36 4.17 -6.20
N ASN A 513 -1.38 3.74 -6.93
CA ASN A 513 -1.32 3.39 -8.36
C ASN A 513 -2.51 3.99 -9.13
N THR A 514 -2.28 4.36 -10.38
CA THR A 514 -3.27 4.80 -11.37
C THR A 514 -4.30 3.71 -11.68
N GLU A 515 -3.90 2.43 -11.69
CA GLU A 515 -4.80 1.32 -12.06
C GLU A 515 -5.95 1.10 -11.07
N ASN A 516 -5.71 1.34 -9.77
CA ASN A 516 -6.73 1.18 -8.73
C ASN A 516 -7.45 2.49 -8.41
N HIS A 517 -7.29 3.53 -9.22
CA HIS A 517 -7.76 4.89 -8.93
C HIS A 517 -7.23 5.44 -7.59
N ASN A 518 -6.12 4.88 -7.11
CA ASN A 518 -5.57 5.13 -5.78
C ASN A 518 -4.27 5.94 -5.80
N ALA A 519 -3.79 6.38 -6.96
CA ALA A 519 -2.89 7.54 -7.17
C ALA A 519 -2.98 8.02 -8.62
N PHE A 520 -2.87 9.33 -8.82
CA PHE A 520 -2.99 9.96 -10.13
C PHE A 520 -1.74 10.79 -10.38
N TYR A 521 -0.68 10.12 -10.78
CA TYR A 521 0.50 10.78 -11.32
C TYR A 521 0.96 10.01 -12.55
N GLU A 522 1.41 10.74 -13.58
CA GLU A 522 2.13 10.12 -14.68
C GLU A 522 3.48 9.63 -14.15
N ILE A 523 4.00 8.52 -14.68
CA ILE A 523 5.27 7.90 -14.23
C ILE A 523 6.40 8.94 -14.17
N ASP A 524 6.38 9.91 -15.09
CA ASP A 524 7.38 10.97 -15.21
C ASP A 524 7.28 12.05 -14.11
N GLU A 525 6.17 12.17 -13.37
CA GLU A 525 5.97 13.20 -12.35
C GLU A 525 6.54 12.84 -10.98
N ALA A 526 6.68 11.55 -10.69
CA ALA A 526 7.13 11.05 -9.39
C ALA A 526 8.57 10.55 -9.45
N GLN A 527 9.46 11.24 -10.16
CA GLN A 527 10.84 10.79 -10.34
C GLN A 527 11.54 10.49 -9.00
N GLY A 528 11.95 9.23 -8.82
CA GLY A 528 12.57 8.75 -7.57
C GLY A 528 11.59 8.24 -6.52
N LEU A 529 10.29 8.23 -6.82
CA LEU A 529 9.24 7.52 -6.10
C LEU A 529 8.65 6.45 -7.02
N HIS A 530 8.28 5.32 -6.44
CA HIS A 530 7.78 4.15 -7.16
C HIS A 530 6.32 3.90 -6.79
N ALA A 531 5.46 3.74 -7.81
CA ALA A 531 4.07 3.36 -7.62
C ALA A 531 3.95 1.98 -7.00
N GLN A 532 2.90 1.73 -6.21
CA GLN A 532 2.68 0.47 -5.49
C GLN A 532 3.83 0.07 -4.54
N HIS A 533 4.67 1.02 -4.14
CA HIS A 533 5.80 0.77 -3.25
C HIS A 533 5.54 1.28 -1.85
N ALA A 534 6.16 0.64 -0.85
CA ALA A 534 6.07 1.04 0.55
C ALA A 534 7.34 1.80 0.98
N TYR A 535 7.15 2.91 1.71
CA TYR A 535 8.24 3.69 2.29
C TYR A 535 8.07 3.81 3.80
N THR A 536 9.17 4.02 4.50
CA THR A 536 9.17 4.37 5.92
C THR A 536 9.26 5.87 6.10
N ILE A 537 8.41 6.46 6.93
CA ILE A 537 8.57 7.85 7.36
C ILE A 537 9.47 7.85 8.60
N ILE A 538 10.72 8.28 8.44
CA ILE A 538 11.72 8.26 9.52
C ILE A 538 11.84 9.61 10.25
N GLY A 539 11.33 10.69 9.67
CA GLY A 539 11.39 12.02 10.25
C GLY A 539 10.43 12.99 9.58
N CYS A 540 10.17 14.10 10.26
CA CYS A 540 9.52 15.27 9.67
C CYS A 540 10.05 16.54 10.34
N ARG A 541 10.09 17.64 9.61
CA ARG A 541 10.53 18.94 10.13
C ARG A 541 9.90 20.09 9.36
N GLU A 542 9.93 21.26 9.95
CA GLU A 542 9.63 22.51 9.25
C GLU A 542 10.95 23.19 8.94
N GLU A 543 11.14 23.65 7.71
CA GLU A 543 12.34 24.39 7.31
C GLU A 543 12.01 25.41 6.22
N THR A 544 12.83 26.45 6.11
CA THR A 544 12.77 27.35 4.96
C THR A 544 13.44 26.66 3.77
N ASN A 545 12.66 26.39 2.72
CA ASN A 545 13.15 25.72 1.52
C ASN A 545 14.02 26.65 0.64
N GLN A 546 14.52 26.11 -0.48
CA GLN A 546 15.40 26.83 -1.41
C GLN A 546 14.75 28.10 -2.01
N LEU A 547 13.41 28.18 -2.02
CA LEU A 547 12.63 29.33 -2.49
C LEU A 547 12.31 30.35 -1.39
N GLY A 548 12.87 30.20 -0.19
CA GLY A 548 12.59 31.08 0.94
C GLY A 548 11.20 30.88 1.56
N LYS A 549 10.53 29.75 1.31
CA LYS A 549 9.20 29.44 1.84
C LYS A 549 9.29 28.45 2.99
N ASN A 550 8.43 28.59 4.00
CA ASN A 550 8.36 27.64 5.11
C ASN A 550 7.69 26.35 4.64
N SER A 551 8.49 25.31 4.44
CA SER A 551 8.03 24.00 4.01
C SER A 551 7.94 23.02 5.18
N LYS A 552 6.92 22.16 5.13
CA LYS A 552 6.76 20.96 5.93
C LYS A 552 7.38 19.79 5.17
N ILE A 553 8.50 19.30 5.67
CA ILE A 553 9.33 18.28 5.02
C ILE A 553 9.18 16.95 5.72
N ILE A 554 9.00 15.89 4.94
CA ILE A 554 8.90 14.49 5.37
C ILE A 554 10.14 13.75 4.90
N THR A 555 10.83 13.06 5.80
CA THR A 555 11.98 12.23 5.47
C THR A 555 11.55 10.77 5.34
N LEU A 556 11.77 10.22 4.15
CA LEU A 556 11.45 8.85 3.77
C LEU A 556 12.70 7.97 3.73
N ALA A 557 12.50 6.67 3.94
CA ALA A 557 13.47 5.63 3.65
C ALA A 557 12.85 4.58 2.70
N ASN A 558 13.51 4.35 1.57
CA ASN A 558 13.18 3.30 0.61
C ASN A 558 13.76 1.96 1.10
N PRO A 559 12.95 0.89 1.25
CA PRO A 559 13.42 -0.45 1.59
C PRO A 559 14.49 -1.04 0.66
N TRP A 560 14.62 -0.58 -0.59
CA TRP A 560 15.74 -0.98 -1.46
C TRP A 560 17.10 -0.45 -0.98
N GLY A 561 17.15 0.46 -0.01
CA GLY A 561 18.40 1.09 0.45
C GLY A 561 18.99 2.11 -0.54
N GLU A 562 18.41 2.22 -1.74
CA GLU A 562 18.74 3.16 -2.81
C GLU A 562 17.44 3.62 -3.51
N GLY A 563 17.57 4.47 -4.53
CA GLY A 563 16.43 4.92 -5.35
C GLY A 563 15.46 5.80 -4.58
N GLY A 564 15.88 7.03 -4.28
CA GLY A 564 15.06 8.05 -3.64
C GLY A 564 14.83 9.26 -4.53
N ALA A 565 14.38 10.36 -3.92
CA ALA A 565 14.12 11.61 -4.61
C ALA A 565 14.95 12.78 -4.09
N LYS A 566 15.09 13.84 -4.89
CA LYS A 566 15.68 15.13 -4.49
C LYS A 566 15.02 16.27 -5.26
N TYR A 567 15.07 17.47 -4.70
CA TYR A 567 14.59 18.66 -5.39
C TYR A 567 15.69 19.32 -6.21
N LEU A 568 15.34 19.71 -7.43
CA LEU A 568 16.06 20.69 -8.23
C LEU A 568 15.19 21.94 -8.36
N GLU A 569 15.77 23.09 -8.05
CA GLU A 569 15.14 24.36 -8.35
C GLU A 569 15.22 24.63 -9.85
N GLN A 570 14.06 24.82 -10.48
CA GLN A 570 13.95 25.13 -11.89
C GLN A 570 12.85 26.17 -12.11
N TYR A 571 13.23 27.34 -12.62
CA TYR A 571 12.34 28.48 -12.91
C TYR A 571 11.47 28.93 -11.73
N GLY A 572 12.03 28.93 -10.51
CA GLY A 572 11.31 29.33 -9.29
C GLY A 572 10.32 28.29 -8.77
N SER A 573 10.40 27.05 -9.27
CA SER A 573 9.64 25.90 -8.79
C SER A 573 10.59 24.79 -8.33
N LEU A 574 10.17 23.97 -7.38
CA LEU A 574 10.89 22.74 -7.01
C LEU A 574 10.37 21.59 -7.85
N ILE A 575 11.27 20.91 -8.56
CA ILE A 575 10.97 19.72 -9.35
C ILE A 575 11.61 18.51 -8.66
N LEU A 576 10.80 17.48 -8.45
CA LEU A 576 11.26 16.21 -7.91
C LEU A 576 12.07 15.46 -8.98
N THR A 577 13.26 14.99 -8.65
CA THR A 577 14.13 14.20 -9.52
C THR A 577 14.67 12.99 -8.77
N SER A 578 15.11 11.96 -9.50
CA SER A 578 15.66 10.77 -8.90
C SER A 578 17.01 11.01 -8.20
N SER A 579 17.26 10.21 -7.18
CA SER A 579 18.47 10.19 -6.35
C SER A 579 18.87 8.75 -6.08
N SER A 580 20.17 8.47 -5.98
CA SER A 580 20.66 7.15 -5.56
C SER A 580 20.49 6.90 -4.06
N ASN A 581 20.17 7.93 -3.26
CA ASN A 581 20.08 7.79 -1.81
C ASN A 581 18.77 7.11 -1.41
N GLY A 582 18.85 6.02 -0.65
CA GLY A 582 17.67 5.35 -0.11
C GLY A 582 16.96 6.14 0.99
N GLN A 583 17.62 7.13 1.60
CA GLN A 583 16.99 8.08 2.53
C GLN A 583 16.95 9.47 1.91
N PHE A 584 15.77 10.07 1.89
CA PHE A 584 15.56 11.35 1.21
C PHE A 584 14.41 12.13 1.85
N SER A 585 14.24 13.39 1.45
CA SER A 585 13.22 14.28 2.00
C SER A 585 12.33 14.83 0.89
N ILE A 586 11.02 14.83 1.12
CA ILE A 586 10.00 15.40 0.24
C ILE A 586 9.14 16.42 0.98
N ASP A 587 8.59 17.38 0.25
CA ASP A 587 7.57 18.31 0.72
C ASP A 587 6.26 17.56 0.99
N LEU A 588 5.53 17.98 2.02
CA LEU A 588 4.24 17.40 2.38
C LEU A 588 3.22 17.44 1.24
N ASN A 589 3.28 18.44 0.35
CA ASN A 589 2.45 18.48 -0.85
C ASN A 589 2.67 17.23 -1.71
N ASP A 590 3.93 16.85 -1.93
CA ASP A 590 4.29 15.66 -2.71
C ASP A 590 3.90 14.37 -1.99
N LEU A 591 4.08 14.28 -0.67
CA LEU A 591 3.61 13.11 0.08
C LEU A 591 2.11 12.91 -0.14
N THR A 592 1.29 13.96 0.01
CA THR A 592 -0.16 13.85 -0.19
C THR A 592 -0.58 13.66 -1.65
N ARG A 593 0.26 14.07 -2.59
CA ARG A 593 0.08 13.82 -4.02
C ARG A 593 0.29 12.34 -4.34
N PHE A 594 1.36 11.74 -3.84
CA PHE A 594 1.83 10.42 -4.28
C PHE A 594 1.44 9.24 -3.34
N ALA A 595 1.38 9.45 -2.02
CA ALA A 595 1.06 8.40 -1.05
C ALA A 595 -0.45 8.12 -0.94
N SER A 596 -0.88 6.86 -1.07
CA SER A 596 -2.28 6.44 -0.92
C SER A 596 -2.74 6.51 0.54
N ASP A 597 -1.81 6.26 1.45
CA ASP A 597 -2.08 6.10 2.87
C ASP A 597 -0.82 6.35 3.70
N VAL A 598 -1.04 6.56 5.00
CA VAL A 598 -0.01 6.58 6.04
C VAL A 598 -0.44 5.61 7.13
N GLN A 599 0.40 4.63 7.46
CA GLN A 599 0.16 3.72 8.59
C GLN A 599 1.04 4.11 9.78
N ILE A 600 0.41 4.11 10.96
CA ILE A 600 1.06 4.45 12.23
C ILE A 600 0.90 3.24 13.15
N GLY A 601 2.01 2.56 13.44
CA GLY A 601 2.02 1.51 14.45
C GLY A 601 1.96 2.08 15.87
N GLN A 602 1.93 1.19 16.85
CA GLN A 602 1.92 1.60 18.25
C GLN A 602 3.32 2.00 18.74
N PRO A 603 3.42 2.80 19.81
CA PRO A 603 4.70 3.16 20.42
C PRO A 603 5.57 1.94 20.72
N ILE A 604 6.83 1.98 20.30
CA ILE A 604 7.82 0.97 20.74
C ILE A 604 8.18 1.27 22.21
N ASP A 605 7.91 0.33 23.11
CA ASP A 605 8.23 0.50 24.53
C ASP A 605 9.77 0.51 24.74
N ARG A 606 10.27 1.54 25.41
CA ARG A 606 11.68 1.66 25.78
C ARG A 606 12.08 0.65 26.85
N ASN A 607 11.12 0.14 27.61
CA ASN A 607 11.31 -0.80 28.72
C ASN A 607 11.04 -2.26 28.33
N LEU A 608 11.23 -2.63 27.05
CA LEU A 608 11.01 -3.98 26.52
C LEU A 608 11.66 -5.13 27.32
N LYS A 609 12.61 -4.85 28.23
CA LYS A 609 13.10 -5.81 29.23
C LYS A 609 11.99 -6.38 30.14
N ASN A 610 10.88 -5.65 30.34
CA ASN A 610 9.81 -6.01 31.27
C ASN A 610 8.48 -6.42 30.58
N GLN A 611 8.33 -6.28 29.27
CA GLN A 611 7.08 -6.58 28.56
C GLN A 611 6.90 -8.05 28.13
N VAL A 612 7.79 -8.97 28.51
CA VAL A 612 7.53 -10.43 28.38
C VAL A 612 6.61 -10.94 29.52
N VAL A 613 6.05 -10.05 30.34
CA VAL A 613 4.97 -10.37 31.27
C VAL A 613 3.64 -10.15 30.55
N PHE A 614 3.12 -11.24 29.99
CA PHE A 614 1.77 -11.34 29.45
C PHE A 614 0.75 -10.75 30.42
N ALA A 615 -0.16 -9.92 29.92
CA ALA A 615 -1.41 -9.66 30.63
C ALA A 615 -2.13 -11.01 30.78
N PRO A 616 -2.35 -11.53 32.01
CA PRO A 616 -3.09 -12.76 32.16
C PRO A 616 -4.55 -12.49 31.79
N GLU A 617 -4.98 -13.06 30.67
CA GLU A 617 -6.38 -13.06 30.19
C GLU A 617 -7.37 -13.62 31.23
N LYS A 618 -6.88 -14.21 32.33
CA LYS A 618 -7.68 -14.73 33.44
C LYS A 618 -8.17 -13.69 34.47
N ALA A 619 -7.74 -12.43 34.40
CA ALA A 619 -8.13 -11.46 35.43
C ALA A 619 -9.53 -10.84 35.26
N ARG A 620 -10.17 -10.95 34.09
CA ARG A 620 -11.54 -10.43 33.87
C ARG A 620 -12.63 -11.49 34.06
N ALA A 621 -12.41 -12.73 33.63
CA ALA A 621 -13.37 -13.82 33.82
C ALA A 621 -13.46 -14.34 35.28
N GLY A 622 -12.38 -14.24 36.06
CA GLY A 622 -12.36 -14.71 37.45
C GLY A 622 -13.13 -13.84 38.43
N LYS A 623 -13.33 -12.54 38.13
CA LYS A 623 -14.10 -11.64 39.01
C LYS A 623 -15.61 -11.75 38.78
N GLU A 624 -16.07 -11.96 37.55
CA GLU A 624 -17.48 -12.22 37.26
C GLU A 624 -17.90 -13.64 37.69
N PHE A 625 -17.03 -14.65 37.52
CA PHE A 625 -17.33 -16.02 37.98
C PHE A 625 -17.42 -16.11 39.52
N MET A 626 -16.55 -15.40 40.25
CA MET A 626 -16.61 -15.36 41.73
C MET A 626 -17.69 -14.42 42.28
N GLN A 627 -18.20 -13.47 41.49
CA GLN A 627 -19.37 -12.66 41.86
C GLN A 627 -20.69 -13.38 41.57
N ASN A 628 -20.73 -14.27 40.57
CA ASN A 628 -21.90 -15.11 40.29
C ASN A 628 -22.01 -16.32 41.22
N LEU A 629 -20.89 -16.88 41.71
CA LEU A 629 -20.88 -17.93 42.75
C LEU A 629 -21.30 -17.45 44.16
N ARG A 630 -21.54 -16.15 44.36
CA ARG A 630 -22.04 -15.59 45.63
C ARG A 630 -23.53 -15.23 45.60
N LYS A 631 -24.25 -15.54 44.51
CA LYS A 631 -25.68 -15.20 44.36
C LYS A 631 -26.61 -16.40 44.15
N GLU A 632 -26.14 -17.64 44.26
CA GLU A 632 -27.01 -18.83 44.17
C GLU A 632 -26.83 -19.74 45.39
N ASP A 633 -27.94 -19.85 46.13
CA ASP A 633 -28.40 -20.78 47.17
C ASP A 633 -27.58 -21.17 48.43
N PRO A 634 -28.12 -20.92 49.65
CA PRO A 634 -27.62 -21.43 50.93
C PRO A 634 -28.23 -22.78 51.38
N GLU A 635 -28.91 -23.53 50.51
CA GLU A 635 -29.48 -24.84 50.85
C GLU A 635 -28.82 -25.93 49.99
N ILE A 636 -27.96 -26.73 50.62
CA ILE A 636 -27.61 -28.14 50.34
C ILE A 636 -26.23 -28.38 50.99
N ASN A 637 -26.24 -28.70 52.29
CA ASN A 637 -25.21 -29.53 52.93
C ASN A 637 -25.61 -29.89 54.37
N MET A 638 -26.65 -30.71 54.51
CA MET A 638 -26.86 -31.55 55.68
C MET A 638 -27.44 -32.87 55.21
N GLU A 639 -26.59 -33.78 54.75
CA GLU A 639 -26.81 -35.23 54.79
C GLU A 639 -25.65 -35.89 54.03
N ASN A 640 -24.60 -36.26 54.76
CA ASN A 640 -23.71 -37.40 54.53
C ASN A 640 -22.45 -37.25 55.40
N ARG A 641 -22.63 -37.47 56.71
CA ARG A 641 -21.55 -37.84 57.65
C ARG A 641 -22.04 -38.97 58.56
N ALA A 642 -22.04 -40.18 58.00
CA ALA A 642 -22.11 -41.50 58.64
C ALA A 642 -21.93 -42.47 57.46
N THR A 643 -20.99 -43.42 57.37
CA THR A 643 -20.31 -44.27 58.34
C THR A 643 -19.05 -44.85 57.67
N PHE A 644 -17.95 -44.82 58.40
CA PHE A 644 -16.68 -45.57 58.32
C PHE A 644 -15.79 -44.81 59.33
N SER A 645 -15.68 -45.23 60.59
CA SER A 645 -16.12 -46.49 61.24
C SER A 645 -17.60 -46.83 61.15
#